data_AF-A0A6P3ZS47-F1
#
_entry.id   AF-A0A6P3ZS47-F1
#
_cell.length_a   1.000
_cell.length_b   1.000
_cell.length_c   1.000
_cell.angle_alpha   90.00
_cell.angle_beta   90.00
_cell.angle_gamma   90.00
#
_symmetry.space_group_name_H-M   'P 1'
#
loop_
_entity.id
_entity.type
_entity.pdbx_description
1 polymer ?
#
loop_
_entity_poly.entity_id
_entity_poly.type
_entity_poly.pdbx_seq_one_letter_code
_entity_poly.pdbx_strand_id
1 'polypeptide(L)'
;MASNAELKRSDSVAEAMPDALRESRYYMKKCFARFVAEGKRLMKYQEIMEDMEKAIEDKAERNKVLEGLLGFILSSTKEAVVVPPYVGFAIRPSPGYWEYVKVNADDLQVEAITVSDFLRLKDLIFDENWANDEHALVLDFGAMDFSIPRTTLPSSIGNGVTYISKFMSSRLSDKSDSGKPLLHHLKSLNYKGENLMINECLNTAEELQSALIAAEAFVSTLPKDTPYKKFEQRLKKMGFEKGWGNTAERVRETMKTFADVLQAPDPAKLESIFSRLPGIFNIVIFSPHGYFGQSDVLGLPDTGGQVVYILDQVRALEEELLLRIKQQGLSVKPHILVVTRLIPDARGTKCNLELEPIFGTKHSQILRVPFRTENGILRQWVSRFDIYPYLERFTQDATAKIIEHMECKPDLVIGNYTDGNLVASLMATKLGITQGTIAHALEKTKYEDSDAKWKELDPKYHFSCQFTADIISMNATDFIITSTYQEIAGSKDRPGQYESHTAFTMPGLCRVVSGINVFEPKFNIAAPGADQSVYFPYTEKERRFTSFHPAIEELLYNKKDNDEHIGYLEDRKKPIIFSMARLDTVKNITGLTEWYGKNKKLRSLVNLVVVAGFFDPSKSKDREEIAEIKKMHSLIEEYELKGQFRWIAAQTDRYRNGELYRCIADTKGAFVQPALYEAFGLTVIEAMNCGLPTFATNQGGPAEIIVDGVSGFQIDPSNGLEASNKIAGFFEKCKTDAEHWNKMSNAGLQRINECYTWKIYANKVLNMASSYRFWRHLYKDQKLAKQRYIQMFYSLQFRNLVKNVPIPSEEPQQPTAAPLITPAPQKAKPAVVSKPPMVSKPPEAAKPPTIEPMTIKKGEDSQRKQLATPQGNTAFTLLCFLVGSFFIIYYVVNKLYKSE
;
A
#
# COMPACT_ATOMS: atom_id res chain seq x y z
N MET A 1 -43.59 -3.04 -8.66
CA MET A 1 -43.22 -4.34 -8.07
C MET A 1 -42.74 -5.25 -9.18
N ALA A 2 -41.44 -5.52 -9.18
CA ALA A 2 -40.82 -6.74 -9.68
C ALA A 2 -39.54 -6.84 -8.84
N SER A 3 -39.32 -7.94 -8.14
CA SER A 3 -38.10 -8.11 -7.34
C SER A 3 -36.93 -8.31 -8.30
N ASN A 4 -35.85 -7.54 -8.15
CA ASN A 4 -34.58 -7.88 -8.79
C ASN A 4 -34.26 -9.34 -8.46
N ALA A 5 -34.11 -10.17 -9.50
CA ALA A 5 -33.73 -11.57 -9.35
C ALA A 5 -32.23 -11.68 -9.04
N GLU A 6 -31.83 -11.17 -7.88
CA GLU A 6 -30.50 -11.45 -7.34
C GLU A 6 -30.44 -12.93 -6.96
N LEU A 7 -29.49 -13.62 -7.58
CA LEU A 7 -29.08 -14.99 -7.24
C LEU A 7 -28.78 -15.01 -5.74
N LYS A 8 -29.56 -15.76 -4.93
CA LYS A 8 -29.27 -15.82 -3.50
C LYS A 8 -27.96 -16.56 -3.33
N ARG A 9 -27.21 -16.20 -2.29
CA ARG A 9 -25.92 -16.82 -1.97
C ARG A 9 -25.99 -18.34 -1.69
N SER A 10 -27.20 -18.88 -1.57
CA SER A 10 -27.50 -20.32 -1.45
C SER A 10 -27.55 -21.08 -2.77
N ASP A 11 -27.79 -20.39 -3.89
CA ASP A 11 -28.18 -21.02 -5.15
C ASP A 11 -26.92 -21.09 -6.04
N SER A 12 -26.56 -22.28 -6.56
CA SER A 12 -25.37 -22.40 -7.39
C SER A 12 -25.63 -21.89 -8.80
N VAL A 13 -24.62 -21.28 -9.42
CA VAL A 13 -24.69 -20.89 -10.84
C VAL A 13 -24.90 -22.12 -11.74
N ALA A 14 -24.35 -23.28 -11.39
CA ALA A 14 -24.57 -24.52 -12.13
C ALA A 14 -26.03 -25.02 -12.05
N GLU A 15 -26.75 -24.72 -10.96
CA GLU A 15 -28.17 -25.07 -10.79
C GLU A 15 -29.08 -24.04 -11.45
N ALA A 16 -28.71 -22.75 -11.42
CA ALA A 16 -29.52 -21.64 -11.90
C ALA A 16 -29.36 -21.36 -13.41
N MET A 17 -28.17 -21.58 -13.99
CA MET A 17 -27.88 -21.32 -15.40
C MET A 17 -28.70 -22.18 -16.40
N PRO A 18 -28.99 -23.48 -16.16
CA PRO A 18 -29.84 -24.28 -17.04
C PRO A 18 -31.23 -23.67 -17.29
N ASP A 19 -31.86 -23.11 -16.25
CA ASP A 19 -33.19 -22.49 -16.36
C ASP A 19 -33.08 -21.11 -17.02
N ALA A 20 -32.07 -20.31 -16.68
CA ALA A 20 -31.78 -19.03 -17.34
C ALA A 20 -31.53 -19.17 -18.85
N LEU A 21 -30.82 -20.23 -19.28
CA LEU A 21 -30.61 -20.57 -20.69
C LEU A 21 -31.90 -21.08 -21.36
N ARG A 22 -32.82 -21.71 -20.61
CA ARG A 22 -34.10 -22.20 -21.12
C ARG A 22 -35.08 -21.07 -21.42
N GLU A 23 -35.15 -20.04 -20.57
CA GLU A 23 -36.00 -18.86 -20.78
C GLU A 23 -35.68 -18.13 -22.10
N SER A 24 -34.40 -18.10 -22.49
CA SER A 24 -33.91 -17.42 -23.69
C SER A 24 -33.37 -18.37 -24.77
N ARG A 25 -33.85 -19.63 -24.81
CA ARG A 25 -33.20 -20.74 -25.54
C ARG A 25 -32.88 -20.46 -27.01
N TYR A 26 -33.78 -19.79 -27.73
CA TYR A 26 -33.58 -19.44 -29.14
C TYR A 26 -32.38 -18.51 -29.32
N TYR A 27 -32.34 -17.40 -28.58
CA TYR A 27 -31.22 -16.47 -28.61
C TYR A 27 -29.94 -17.10 -28.11
N MET A 28 -30.01 -17.95 -27.07
CA MET A 28 -28.84 -18.62 -26.53
C MET A 28 -28.20 -19.59 -27.51
N LYS A 29 -28.98 -20.36 -28.28
CA LYS A 29 -28.40 -21.16 -29.37
C LYS A 29 -27.68 -20.29 -30.41
N LYS A 30 -28.22 -19.12 -30.76
CA LYS A 30 -27.54 -18.17 -31.68
C LYS A 30 -26.27 -17.58 -31.05
N CYS A 31 -26.28 -17.20 -29.76
CA CYS A 31 -25.09 -16.72 -29.04
C CYS A 31 -23.98 -17.78 -28.97
N PHE A 32 -24.30 -18.98 -28.49
CA PHE A 32 -23.33 -20.06 -28.32
C PHE A 32 -22.77 -20.58 -29.65
N ALA A 33 -23.60 -20.66 -30.70
CA ALA A 33 -23.13 -20.94 -32.05
C ALA A 33 -22.12 -19.90 -32.57
N ARG A 34 -22.29 -18.61 -32.22
CA ARG A 34 -21.29 -17.56 -32.50
C ARG A 34 -20.03 -17.73 -31.65
N PHE A 35 -20.17 -18.01 -30.35
CA PHE A 35 -19.03 -18.19 -29.44
C PHE A 35 -18.04 -19.24 -29.99
N VAL A 36 -18.54 -20.39 -30.47
CA VAL A 36 -17.72 -21.49 -31.02
C VAL A 36 -17.31 -21.32 -32.49
N ALA A 37 -17.88 -20.38 -33.24
CA ALA A 37 -17.66 -20.24 -34.69
C ALA A 37 -16.21 -19.93 -35.08
N GLU A 38 -15.47 -19.23 -34.22
CA GLU A 38 -14.06 -18.87 -34.44
C GLU A 38 -13.07 -19.92 -33.92
N GLY A 39 -13.54 -21.06 -33.40
CA GLY A 39 -12.69 -22.15 -32.92
C GLY A 39 -12.24 -22.00 -31.46
N LYS A 40 -11.02 -22.46 -31.16
CA LYS A 40 -10.44 -22.39 -29.81
C LYS A 40 -10.02 -20.94 -29.50
N ARG A 41 -10.64 -20.29 -28.52
CA ARG A 41 -10.29 -18.91 -28.09
C ARG A 41 -10.62 -18.63 -26.63
N LEU A 42 -9.89 -17.69 -26.03
CA LEU A 42 -10.18 -17.13 -24.71
C LEU A 42 -10.95 -15.82 -24.93
N MET A 43 -12.15 -15.70 -24.35
CA MET A 43 -13.01 -14.52 -24.45
C MET A 43 -13.08 -13.77 -23.13
N LYS A 44 -12.98 -12.44 -23.18
CA LYS A 44 -13.25 -11.52 -22.07
C LYS A 44 -14.70 -11.03 -22.10
N TYR A 45 -15.12 -10.36 -21.03
CA TYR A 45 -16.48 -9.81 -20.90
C TYR A 45 -16.93 -8.97 -22.11
N GLN A 46 -16.04 -8.13 -22.67
CA GLN A 46 -16.35 -7.31 -23.84
C GLN A 46 -16.71 -8.15 -25.07
N GLU A 47 -15.93 -9.19 -25.38
CA GLU A 47 -16.16 -10.08 -26.53
C GLU A 47 -17.43 -10.92 -26.36
N ILE A 48 -17.71 -11.37 -25.13
CA ILE A 48 -18.96 -12.07 -24.78
C ILE A 48 -20.16 -11.16 -25.07
N MET A 49 -20.10 -9.90 -24.61
CA MET A 49 -21.16 -8.91 -24.83
C MET A 49 -21.30 -8.55 -26.31
N GLU A 50 -20.21 -8.34 -27.04
CA GLU A 50 -20.24 -8.08 -28.48
C GLU A 50 -20.92 -9.21 -29.27
N ASP A 51 -20.59 -10.47 -28.98
CA ASP A 51 -21.22 -11.60 -29.66
C ASP A 51 -22.69 -11.78 -29.26
N MET A 52 -23.08 -11.40 -28.04
CA MET A 52 -24.49 -11.26 -27.65
C MET A 52 -25.20 -10.14 -28.42
N GLU A 53 -24.59 -8.97 -28.61
CA GLU A 53 -25.20 -7.87 -29.37
C GLU A 53 -25.39 -8.25 -30.84
N LYS A 54 -24.43 -8.98 -31.42
CA LYS A 54 -24.50 -9.54 -32.79
C LYS A 54 -25.50 -10.71 -32.90
N ALA A 55 -25.79 -11.41 -31.80
CA ALA A 55 -26.82 -12.46 -31.77
C ALA A 55 -28.24 -11.90 -31.58
N ILE A 56 -28.40 -10.94 -30.65
CA ILE A 56 -29.68 -10.35 -30.27
C ILE A 56 -29.73 -8.90 -30.78
N GLU A 57 -30.07 -8.80 -32.07
CA GLU A 57 -30.17 -7.54 -32.81
C GLU A 57 -31.29 -6.64 -32.26
N ASP A 58 -32.39 -7.23 -31.80
CA ASP A 58 -33.46 -6.50 -31.11
C ASP A 58 -33.01 -6.01 -29.73
N LYS A 59 -33.01 -4.69 -29.53
CA LYS A 59 -32.53 -4.06 -28.30
C LYS A 59 -33.45 -4.28 -27.10
N ALA A 60 -34.76 -4.45 -27.30
CA ALA A 60 -35.71 -4.66 -26.19
C ALA A 60 -35.59 -6.09 -25.66
N GLU A 61 -35.53 -7.10 -26.54
CA GLU A 61 -35.27 -8.48 -26.13
C GLU A 61 -33.85 -8.63 -25.57
N ARG A 62 -32.83 -7.94 -26.12
CA ARG A 62 -31.48 -7.94 -25.53
C ARG A 62 -31.46 -7.37 -24.11
N ASN A 63 -32.10 -6.23 -23.87
CA ASN A 63 -32.20 -5.64 -22.54
C ASN A 63 -32.89 -6.60 -21.56
N LYS A 64 -34.02 -7.21 -21.96
CA LYS A 64 -34.75 -8.19 -21.15
C LYS A 64 -33.91 -9.42 -20.76
N VAL A 65 -33.04 -9.90 -21.64
CA VAL A 65 -32.07 -10.97 -21.32
C VAL A 65 -31.01 -10.49 -20.32
N LEU A 66 -30.51 -9.25 -20.48
CA LEU A 66 -29.47 -8.66 -19.63
C LEU A 66 -29.97 -8.17 -18.26
N GLU A 67 -31.27 -7.87 -18.14
CA GLU A 67 -31.96 -7.56 -16.88
C GLU A 67 -32.30 -8.83 -16.07
N GLY A 68 -32.29 -10.00 -16.72
CA GLY A 68 -32.58 -11.30 -16.11
C GLY A 68 -31.38 -11.99 -15.46
N LEU A 69 -31.64 -13.18 -14.92
CA LEU A 69 -30.67 -14.04 -14.25
C LEU A 69 -29.43 -14.33 -15.11
N LEU A 70 -29.62 -14.53 -16.42
CA LEU A 70 -28.50 -14.74 -17.34
C LEU A 70 -27.61 -13.51 -17.47
N GLY A 71 -28.18 -12.31 -17.52
CA GLY A 71 -27.42 -11.05 -17.53
C GLY A 71 -26.57 -10.87 -16.27
N PHE A 72 -27.10 -11.24 -15.11
CA PHE A 72 -26.32 -11.29 -13.87
C PHE A 72 -25.16 -12.29 -13.95
N ILE A 73 -25.40 -13.50 -14.47
CA ILE A 73 -24.36 -14.53 -14.66
C ILE A 73 -23.26 -14.01 -15.60
N LEU A 74 -23.62 -13.47 -16.76
CA LEU A 74 -22.66 -13.04 -17.79
C LEU A 74 -21.90 -11.77 -17.41
N SER A 75 -22.48 -10.85 -16.64
CA SER A 75 -21.74 -9.72 -16.03
C SER A 75 -20.83 -10.15 -14.87
N SER A 76 -21.15 -11.27 -14.22
CA SER A 76 -20.31 -11.91 -13.21
C SER A 76 -19.18 -12.77 -13.81
N THR A 77 -19.30 -13.21 -15.07
CA THR A 77 -18.21 -13.86 -15.82
C THR A 77 -17.00 -12.94 -15.98
N LYS A 78 -15.80 -13.44 -15.70
CA LYS A 78 -14.54 -12.69 -15.87
C LYS A 78 -13.74 -13.15 -17.08
N GLU A 79 -13.81 -14.44 -17.42
CA GLU A 79 -13.36 -14.97 -18.70
C GLU A 79 -14.17 -16.21 -19.09
N ALA A 80 -14.28 -16.46 -20.40
CA ALA A 80 -14.84 -17.67 -20.97
C ALA A 80 -13.82 -18.34 -21.90
N VAL A 81 -13.74 -19.66 -21.82
CA VAL A 81 -12.79 -20.52 -22.52
C VAL A 81 -13.57 -21.32 -23.55
N VAL A 82 -13.37 -21.02 -24.83
CA VAL A 82 -14.05 -21.71 -25.93
C VAL A 82 -13.16 -22.84 -26.45
N VAL A 83 -13.67 -24.08 -26.37
CA VAL A 83 -13.08 -25.28 -26.97
C VAL A 83 -14.23 -26.09 -27.57
N PRO A 84 -14.56 -25.90 -28.87
CA PRO A 84 -15.80 -26.42 -29.46
C PRO A 84 -15.99 -27.94 -29.27
N PRO A 85 -17.21 -28.42 -28.95
CA PRO A 85 -18.48 -27.67 -28.83
C PRO A 85 -18.70 -26.99 -27.46
N TYR A 86 -17.70 -26.97 -26.58
CA TYR A 86 -17.84 -26.47 -25.20
C TYR A 86 -17.41 -25.02 -25.02
N VAL A 87 -18.08 -24.33 -24.09
CA VAL A 87 -17.66 -23.04 -23.53
C VAL A 87 -17.60 -23.18 -22.01
N GLY A 88 -16.41 -23.06 -21.43
CA GLY A 88 -16.20 -22.99 -19.99
C GLY A 88 -16.28 -21.53 -19.52
N PHE A 89 -16.95 -21.25 -18.41
CA PHE A 89 -17.07 -19.91 -17.83
C PHE A 89 -16.42 -19.87 -16.44
N ALA A 90 -15.56 -18.87 -16.19
CA ALA A 90 -15.09 -18.50 -14.86
C ALA A 90 -15.93 -17.33 -14.34
N ILE A 91 -16.79 -17.63 -13.35
CA ILE A 91 -17.86 -16.75 -12.90
C ILE A 91 -17.55 -16.33 -11.47
N ARG A 92 -17.63 -15.03 -11.19
CA ARG A 92 -17.29 -14.45 -9.88
C ARG A 92 -18.47 -13.64 -9.34
N PRO A 93 -19.45 -14.27 -8.68
CA PRO A 93 -20.65 -13.58 -8.17
C PRO A 93 -20.34 -12.57 -7.06
N SER A 94 -19.26 -12.77 -6.29
CA SER A 94 -18.83 -11.85 -5.23
C SER A 94 -17.32 -11.98 -4.94
N PRO A 95 -16.69 -10.99 -4.27
CA PRO A 95 -15.25 -11.03 -4.00
C PRO A 95 -14.78 -12.27 -3.25
N GLY A 96 -13.76 -12.94 -3.79
CA GLY A 96 -13.21 -14.20 -3.27
C GLY A 96 -14.01 -15.45 -3.63
N TYR A 97 -15.17 -15.32 -4.29
CA TYR A 97 -16.04 -16.44 -4.64
C TYR A 97 -16.07 -16.66 -6.16
N TRP A 98 -15.67 -17.86 -6.56
CA TRP A 98 -15.56 -18.28 -7.96
C TRP A 98 -16.30 -19.60 -8.18
N GLU A 99 -17.09 -19.65 -9.24
CA GLU A 99 -17.75 -20.85 -9.75
C GLU A 99 -17.33 -21.08 -11.20
N TYR A 100 -17.23 -22.35 -11.58
CA TYR A 100 -16.78 -22.77 -12.90
C TYR A 100 -17.80 -23.74 -13.49
N VAL A 101 -18.29 -23.40 -14.69
CA VAL A 101 -19.30 -24.21 -15.40
C VAL A 101 -18.87 -24.41 -16.85
N LYS A 102 -19.22 -25.56 -17.42
CA LYS A 102 -19.01 -25.91 -18.83
C LYS A 102 -20.38 -26.02 -19.49
N VAL A 103 -20.56 -25.36 -20.62
CA VAL A 103 -21.81 -25.40 -21.39
C VAL A 103 -21.54 -25.99 -22.77
N ASN A 104 -22.37 -26.93 -23.21
CA ASN A 104 -22.35 -27.43 -24.59
C ASN A 104 -23.15 -26.48 -25.50
N ALA A 105 -22.52 -25.98 -26.57
CA ALA A 105 -23.14 -25.00 -27.47
C ALA A 105 -24.32 -25.56 -28.30
N ASP A 106 -24.35 -26.87 -28.57
CA ASP A 106 -25.32 -27.50 -29.45
C ASP A 106 -26.69 -27.70 -28.79
N ASP A 107 -26.72 -28.10 -27.52
CA ASP A 107 -27.95 -28.43 -26.79
C ASP A 107 -28.24 -27.54 -25.56
N LEU A 108 -27.24 -26.78 -25.10
CA LEU A 108 -27.21 -25.93 -23.90
C LEU A 108 -27.24 -26.70 -22.57
N GLN A 109 -26.73 -27.93 -22.52
CA GLN A 109 -26.44 -28.60 -21.24
C GLN A 109 -25.33 -27.87 -20.48
N VAL A 110 -25.53 -27.69 -19.18
CA VAL A 110 -24.58 -27.07 -18.24
C VAL A 110 -24.06 -28.13 -17.27
N GLU A 111 -22.76 -28.13 -17.05
CA GLU A 111 -22.06 -29.03 -16.11
C GLU A 111 -21.23 -28.17 -15.14
N ALA A 112 -21.33 -28.43 -13.84
CA ALA A 112 -20.40 -27.86 -12.85
C ALA A 112 -19.03 -28.54 -13.02
N ILE A 113 -17.96 -27.75 -13.17
CA ILE A 113 -16.60 -28.28 -13.36
C ILE A 113 -15.67 -27.81 -12.24
N THR A 114 -14.58 -28.54 -12.00
CA THR A 114 -13.58 -28.09 -11.02
C THR A 114 -12.68 -27.00 -11.60
N VAL A 115 -11.98 -26.28 -10.72
CA VAL A 115 -10.91 -25.34 -11.10
C VAL A 115 -9.87 -26.04 -12.00
N SER A 116 -9.52 -27.29 -11.70
CA SER A 116 -8.56 -28.08 -12.47
C SER A 116 -9.04 -28.34 -13.90
N ASP A 117 -10.33 -28.65 -14.06
CA ASP A 117 -10.93 -28.90 -15.37
C ASP A 117 -11.04 -27.60 -16.20
N PHE A 118 -11.42 -26.48 -15.56
CA PHE A 118 -11.42 -25.17 -16.23
C PHE A 118 -10.02 -24.77 -16.71
N LEU A 119 -8.98 -24.98 -15.88
CA LEU A 119 -7.60 -24.71 -16.28
C LEU A 119 -7.10 -25.66 -17.39
N ARG A 120 -7.53 -26.93 -17.41
CA ARG A 120 -7.27 -27.83 -18.55
C ARG A 120 -7.94 -27.35 -19.84
N LEU A 121 -9.19 -26.88 -19.78
CA LEU A 121 -9.84 -26.26 -20.94
C LEU A 121 -9.06 -25.02 -21.41
N LYS A 122 -8.53 -24.20 -20.49
CA LYS A 122 -7.71 -23.03 -20.82
C LYS A 122 -6.39 -23.45 -21.48
N ASP A 123 -5.74 -24.50 -20.97
CA ASP A 123 -4.52 -25.07 -21.56
C ASP A 123 -4.75 -25.55 -23.01
N LEU A 124 -5.90 -26.14 -23.35
CA LEU A 124 -6.19 -26.64 -24.72
C LEU A 124 -6.12 -25.57 -25.82
N ILE A 125 -6.18 -24.28 -25.46
CA ILE A 125 -6.02 -23.14 -26.38
C ILE A 125 -4.54 -22.88 -26.69
N PHE A 126 -3.64 -23.09 -25.72
CA PHE A 126 -2.23 -22.65 -25.77
C PHE A 126 -1.21 -23.80 -25.87
N ASP A 127 -1.52 -24.97 -25.29
CA ASP A 127 -0.65 -26.15 -25.26
C ASP A 127 -1.50 -27.43 -25.07
N GLU A 128 -1.93 -28.03 -26.17
CA GLU A 128 -2.79 -29.22 -26.18
C GLU A 128 -2.09 -30.49 -25.67
N ASN A 129 -0.76 -30.57 -25.77
CA ASN A 129 0.00 -31.68 -25.19
C ASN A 129 0.00 -31.58 -23.67
N TRP A 130 0.29 -30.39 -23.13
CA TRP A 130 0.24 -30.13 -21.69
C TRP A 130 -1.17 -30.32 -21.12
N ALA A 131 -2.21 -29.88 -21.83
CA ALA A 131 -3.61 -30.03 -21.41
C ALA A 131 -4.00 -31.50 -21.14
N ASN A 132 -3.48 -32.42 -21.94
CA ASN A 132 -3.77 -33.85 -21.90
C ASN A 132 -2.73 -34.67 -21.10
N ASP A 133 -1.69 -34.04 -20.54
CA ASP A 133 -0.69 -34.72 -19.73
C ASP A 133 -1.22 -35.01 -18.31
N GLU A 134 -1.37 -36.30 -17.99
CA GLU A 134 -1.76 -36.81 -16.66
C GLU A 134 -0.71 -36.54 -15.57
N HIS A 135 0.54 -36.25 -15.95
CA HIS A 135 1.66 -35.96 -15.06
C HIS A 135 1.96 -34.45 -14.94
N ALA A 136 1.19 -33.60 -15.63
CA ALA A 136 1.32 -32.14 -15.56
C ALA A 136 1.24 -31.63 -14.10
N LEU A 137 2.23 -30.83 -13.68
CA LEU A 137 2.35 -30.34 -12.32
C LEU A 137 1.15 -29.48 -11.90
N VAL A 138 0.42 -29.93 -10.88
CA VAL A 138 -0.67 -29.18 -10.23
C VAL A 138 -0.22 -28.69 -8.86
N LEU A 139 -0.42 -27.40 -8.60
CA LEU A 139 -0.11 -26.73 -7.33
C LEU A 139 -1.39 -26.44 -6.54
N ASP A 140 -1.47 -27.04 -5.34
CA ASP A 140 -2.56 -26.87 -4.38
C ASP A 140 -1.98 -26.58 -2.99
N PHE A 141 -1.93 -25.30 -2.62
CA PHE A 141 -1.57 -24.88 -1.27
C PHE A 141 -2.72 -25.02 -0.28
N GLY A 142 -3.97 -25.10 -0.75
CA GLY A 142 -5.18 -25.26 0.06
C GLY A 142 -5.28 -26.64 0.71
N ALA A 143 -4.71 -27.67 0.07
CA ALA A 143 -4.51 -29.01 0.65
C ALA A 143 -3.67 -28.99 1.94
N MET A 144 -2.80 -27.99 2.12
CA MET A 144 -1.99 -27.80 3.32
C MET A 144 -2.69 -26.98 4.40
N ASP A 145 -3.95 -26.55 4.21
CA ASP A 145 -4.67 -25.65 5.12
C ASP A 145 -5.77 -26.36 5.92
N PHE A 146 -5.35 -27.32 6.75
CA PHE A 146 -6.20 -28.24 7.51
C PHE A 146 -6.57 -27.79 8.93
N SER A 147 -5.96 -26.73 9.48
CA SER A 147 -6.19 -26.30 10.87
C SER A 147 -6.39 -24.78 11.06
N ILE A 148 -5.94 -23.96 10.11
CA ILE A 148 -6.17 -22.50 10.14
C ILE A 148 -7.67 -22.20 9.90
N PRO A 149 -8.32 -21.42 10.79
CA PRO A 149 -9.69 -20.97 10.59
C PRO A 149 -9.76 -19.98 9.42
N ARG A 150 -10.80 -20.10 8.58
CA ARG A 150 -10.99 -19.26 7.39
C ARG A 150 -12.16 -18.30 7.61
N THR A 151 -12.03 -17.07 7.10
CA THR A 151 -13.19 -16.18 6.99
C THR A 151 -14.07 -16.61 5.81
N THR A 152 -15.33 -16.18 5.80
CA THR A 152 -16.27 -16.41 4.68
C THR A 152 -17.10 -15.18 4.33
N LEU A 153 -16.87 -14.04 4.99
CA LEU A 153 -17.56 -12.79 4.68
C LEU A 153 -16.59 -11.93 3.87
N PRO A 154 -16.95 -11.46 2.65
CA PRO A 154 -16.11 -10.54 1.88
C PRO A 154 -15.69 -9.32 2.70
N SER A 155 -16.58 -8.78 3.53
CA SER A 155 -16.30 -7.68 4.48
C SER A 155 -15.22 -7.97 5.54
N SER A 156 -14.80 -9.23 5.72
CA SER A 156 -13.73 -9.63 6.65
C SER A 156 -12.35 -9.77 5.97
N ILE A 157 -12.29 -9.74 4.64
CA ILE A 157 -11.02 -9.77 3.89
C ILE A 157 -10.17 -8.56 4.30
N GLY A 158 -8.87 -8.77 4.50
CA GLY A 158 -7.94 -7.72 4.92
C GLY A 158 -8.01 -7.33 6.41
N ASN A 159 -8.80 -8.03 7.23
CA ASN A 159 -8.90 -7.82 8.68
C ASN A 159 -8.32 -8.98 9.50
N GLY A 160 -7.21 -9.56 9.03
CA GLY A 160 -6.58 -10.78 9.57
C GLY A 160 -6.28 -10.74 11.07
N VAL A 161 -5.62 -9.68 11.58
CA VAL A 161 -5.26 -9.55 13.01
C VAL A 161 -6.49 -9.68 13.91
N THR A 162 -7.58 -8.99 13.60
CA THR A 162 -8.79 -9.02 14.41
C THR A 162 -9.51 -10.37 14.33
N TYR A 163 -9.38 -11.09 13.22
CA TYR A 163 -9.89 -12.44 13.12
C TYR A 163 -9.06 -13.44 13.93
N ILE A 164 -7.72 -13.42 13.82
CA ILE A 164 -6.87 -14.29 14.66
C ILE A 164 -7.05 -13.97 16.14
N SER A 165 -7.23 -12.70 16.54
CA SER A 165 -7.45 -12.33 17.95
C SER A 165 -8.75 -12.93 18.50
N LYS A 166 -9.83 -12.96 17.71
CA LYS A 166 -11.07 -13.67 18.07
C LYS A 166 -10.83 -15.16 18.28
N PHE A 167 -10.09 -15.80 17.37
CA PHE A 167 -9.80 -17.23 17.46
C PHE A 167 -8.86 -17.58 18.62
N MET A 168 -7.80 -16.80 18.83
CA MET A 168 -6.87 -16.95 19.95
C MET A 168 -7.61 -16.77 21.29
N SER A 169 -8.52 -15.81 21.39
CA SER A 169 -9.38 -15.63 22.57
C SER A 169 -10.18 -16.90 22.88
N SER A 170 -10.82 -17.50 21.87
CA SER A 170 -11.57 -18.76 22.00
C SER A 170 -10.70 -19.95 22.41
N ARG A 171 -9.48 -20.07 21.85
CA ARG A 171 -8.48 -21.08 22.26
C ARG A 171 -8.00 -20.89 23.70
N LEU A 172 -7.85 -19.64 24.16
CA LEU A 172 -7.42 -19.31 25.52
C LEU A 172 -8.51 -19.58 26.57
N SER A 173 -9.79 -19.70 26.19
CA SER A 173 -10.88 -20.09 27.10
C SER A 173 -11.06 -21.60 27.31
N ASP A 174 -10.35 -22.45 26.56
CA ASP A 174 -10.69 -23.87 26.43
C ASP A 174 -9.80 -24.80 27.31
N LYS A 175 -10.32 -25.17 28.49
CA LYS A 175 -9.76 -26.15 29.46
C LYS A 175 -8.47 -25.70 30.21
N SER A 176 -8.06 -26.50 31.20
CA SER A 176 -6.96 -26.23 32.15
C SER A 176 -5.54 -26.08 31.56
N ASP A 177 -5.37 -26.28 30.25
CA ASP A 177 -4.08 -26.17 29.56
C ASP A 177 -4.02 -24.95 28.61
N SER A 178 -5.12 -24.20 28.47
CA SER A 178 -5.28 -23.13 27.48
C SER A 178 -4.24 -22.02 27.58
N GLY A 179 -3.81 -21.65 28.80
CA GLY A 179 -2.84 -20.59 29.04
C GLY A 179 -1.38 -20.95 28.74
N LYS A 180 -1.05 -22.24 28.58
CA LYS A 180 0.35 -22.70 28.40
C LYS A 180 1.08 -22.07 27.20
N PRO A 181 0.48 -21.93 26.00
CA PRO A 181 1.14 -21.27 24.88
C PRO A 181 1.50 -19.81 25.18
N LEU A 182 0.60 -19.07 25.84
CA LEU A 182 0.83 -17.67 26.21
C LEU A 182 1.94 -17.57 27.27
N LEU A 183 1.93 -18.43 28.29
CA LEU A 183 3.00 -18.51 29.29
C LEU A 183 4.37 -18.80 28.64
N HIS A 184 4.44 -19.81 27.77
CA HIS A 184 5.66 -20.16 27.04
C HIS A 184 6.12 -19.00 26.13
N HIS A 185 5.20 -18.30 25.50
CA HIS A 185 5.52 -17.11 24.71
C HIS A 185 6.13 -16.00 25.58
N LEU A 186 5.54 -15.70 26.75
CA LEU A 186 6.07 -14.71 27.68
C LEU A 186 7.48 -15.09 28.18
N LYS A 187 7.71 -16.36 28.58
CA LYS A 187 9.05 -16.84 28.95
C LYS A 187 10.07 -16.73 27.80
N SER A 188 9.64 -16.86 26.56
CA SER A 188 10.54 -16.77 25.39
C SER A 188 11.02 -15.34 25.09
N LEU A 189 10.41 -14.31 25.69
CA LEU A 189 10.79 -12.91 25.45
C LEU A 189 12.10 -12.58 26.19
N ASN A 190 13.13 -12.27 25.41
CA ASN A 190 14.44 -11.88 25.89
C ASN A 190 15.06 -10.86 24.94
N TYR A 191 16.02 -10.07 25.43
CA TYR A 191 16.83 -9.19 24.60
C TYR A 191 18.29 -9.22 25.08
N LYS A 192 19.22 -9.57 24.17
CA LYS A 192 20.66 -9.77 24.45
C LYS A 192 20.97 -10.54 25.74
N GLY A 193 20.16 -11.57 26.04
CA GLY A 193 20.32 -12.42 27.22
C GLY A 193 19.65 -11.92 28.51
N GLU A 194 19.05 -10.72 28.53
CA GLU A 194 18.13 -10.33 29.61
C GLU A 194 16.73 -10.89 29.34
N ASN A 195 16.15 -11.60 30.31
CA ASN A 195 14.75 -12.03 30.26
C ASN A 195 13.81 -10.83 30.40
N LEU A 196 12.68 -10.88 29.69
CA LEU A 196 11.64 -9.86 29.69
C LEU A 196 10.31 -10.45 30.16
N MET A 197 9.41 -9.60 30.66
CA MET A 197 8.08 -9.95 31.19
C MET A 197 8.10 -10.87 32.42
N ILE A 198 8.47 -12.15 32.28
CA ILE A 198 8.44 -13.13 33.36
C ILE A 198 9.72 -13.96 33.41
N ASN A 199 10.00 -14.59 34.55
CA ASN A 199 11.11 -15.52 34.73
C ASN A 199 10.61 -16.93 35.11
N GLU A 200 11.54 -17.85 35.37
CA GLU A 200 11.26 -19.26 35.63
C GLU A 200 10.51 -19.55 36.95
N CYS A 201 10.23 -18.53 37.77
CA CYS A 201 9.41 -18.70 38.98
C CYS A 201 7.92 -18.94 38.70
N LEU A 202 7.44 -18.68 37.47
CA LEU A 202 6.04 -18.85 37.07
C LEU A 202 5.93 -19.95 36.00
N ASN A 203 5.34 -21.10 36.33
CA ASN A 203 5.37 -22.32 35.53
C ASN A 203 3.98 -22.81 35.09
N THR A 204 2.89 -22.35 35.72
CA THR A 204 1.52 -22.58 35.26
C THR A 204 0.76 -21.28 34.95
N ALA A 205 -0.40 -21.41 34.30
CA ALA A 205 -1.27 -20.27 34.01
C ALA A 205 -1.93 -19.72 35.29
N GLU A 206 -2.30 -20.59 36.23
CA GLU A 206 -2.86 -20.22 37.53
C GLU A 206 -1.84 -19.50 38.41
N GLU A 207 -0.58 -19.95 38.41
CA GLU A 207 0.53 -19.27 39.09
C GLU A 207 0.73 -17.86 38.52
N LEU A 208 0.79 -17.73 37.20
CA LEU A 208 0.91 -16.43 36.52
C LEU A 208 -0.28 -15.51 36.86
N GLN A 209 -1.51 -16.01 36.80
CA GLN A 209 -2.71 -15.23 37.13
C GLN A 209 -2.70 -14.76 38.59
N SER A 210 -2.37 -15.65 39.53
CA SER A 210 -2.29 -15.34 40.96
C SER A 210 -1.19 -14.31 41.26
N ALA A 211 -0.03 -14.46 40.63
CA ALA A 211 1.08 -13.50 40.74
C ALA A 211 0.70 -12.14 40.15
N LEU A 212 -0.01 -12.09 39.02
CA LEU A 212 -0.47 -10.85 38.39
C LEU A 212 -1.45 -10.09 39.29
N ILE A 213 -2.41 -10.77 39.91
CA ILE A 213 -3.36 -10.16 40.84
C ILE A 213 -2.62 -9.57 42.06
N ALA A 214 -1.69 -10.32 42.64
CA ALA A 214 -0.89 -9.86 43.78
C ALA A 214 0.03 -8.67 43.40
N ALA A 215 0.62 -8.69 42.20
CA ALA A 215 1.48 -7.63 41.70
C ALA A 215 0.71 -6.36 41.36
N GLU A 216 -0.45 -6.47 40.71
CA GLU A 216 -1.36 -5.36 40.42
C GLU A 216 -1.80 -4.69 41.73
N ALA A 217 -2.26 -5.47 42.72
CA ALA A 217 -2.68 -4.95 44.01
C ALA A 217 -1.54 -4.21 44.75
N PHE A 218 -0.31 -4.72 44.68
CA PHE A 218 0.86 -4.01 45.22
C PHE A 218 1.14 -2.70 44.46
N VAL A 219 1.22 -2.73 43.12
CA VAL A 219 1.54 -1.56 42.30
C VAL A 219 0.46 -0.48 42.42
N SER A 220 -0.80 -0.87 42.63
CA SER A 220 -1.93 0.03 42.92
C SER A 220 -1.80 0.82 44.22
N THR A 221 -0.90 0.45 45.14
CA THR A 221 -0.57 1.25 46.34
C THR A 221 0.42 2.38 46.08
N LEU A 222 1.06 2.42 44.90
CA LEU A 222 2.10 3.38 44.56
C LEU A 222 1.52 4.61 43.84
N PRO A 223 2.12 5.81 43.97
CA PRO A 223 1.80 6.94 43.10
C PRO A 223 1.95 6.58 41.62
N LYS A 224 0.98 7.00 40.79
CA LYS A 224 0.86 6.64 39.36
C LYS A 224 2.14 6.82 38.55
N ASP A 225 2.86 7.90 38.82
CA ASP A 225 4.09 8.35 38.15
C ASP A 225 5.37 7.67 38.66
N THR A 226 5.28 6.85 39.72
CA THR A 226 6.43 6.14 40.31
C THR A 226 7.18 5.36 39.22
N PRO A 227 8.48 5.63 38.97
CA PRO A 227 9.25 4.92 37.95
C PRO A 227 9.48 3.45 38.31
N TYR A 228 9.41 2.54 37.32
CA TYR A 228 9.58 1.09 37.48
C TYR A 228 10.77 0.69 38.36
N LYS A 229 11.93 1.32 38.14
CA LYS A 229 13.18 1.09 38.88
C LYS A 229 13.05 1.21 40.42
N LYS A 230 12.06 1.95 40.94
CA LYS A 230 11.81 2.06 42.39
C LYS A 230 11.18 0.81 43.01
N PHE A 231 10.51 -0.04 42.22
CA PHE A 231 9.80 -1.23 42.69
C PHE A 231 10.14 -2.53 41.93
N GLU A 232 10.98 -2.45 40.90
CA GLU A 232 11.56 -3.56 40.12
C GLU A 232 11.97 -4.76 40.99
N GLN A 233 12.76 -4.54 42.05
CA GLN A 233 13.25 -5.63 42.92
C GLN A 233 12.14 -6.39 43.66
N ARG A 234 10.98 -5.76 43.90
CA ARG A 234 9.83 -6.43 44.51
C ARG A 234 9.05 -7.24 43.48
N LEU A 235 8.85 -6.69 42.27
CA LEU A 235 8.23 -7.41 41.16
C LEU A 235 9.06 -8.62 40.70
N LYS A 236 10.38 -8.50 40.65
CA LYS A 236 11.29 -9.60 40.29
C LYS A 236 11.19 -10.79 41.23
N LYS A 237 11.03 -10.54 42.54
CA LYS A 237 10.75 -11.59 43.56
C LYS A 237 9.38 -12.26 43.39
N MET A 238 8.45 -11.63 42.67
CA MET A 238 7.11 -12.16 42.34
C MET A 238 7.08 -12.81 40.95
N GLY A 239 8.23 -12.98 40.30
CA GLY A 239 8.36 -13.62 38.99
C GLY A 239 8.35 -12.67 37.78
N PHE A 240 8.30 -11.35 37.99
CA PHE A 240 8.14 -10.35 36.93
C PHE A 240 9.44 -9.58 36.63
N GLU A 241 9.91 -9.71 35.39
CA GLU A 241 11.06 -8.98 34.84
C GLU A 241 10.63 -7.65 34.19
N LYS A 242 11.56 -6.91 33.58
CA LYS A 242 11.29 -5.64 32.89
C LYS A 242 10.32 -5.82 31.70
N GLY A 243 9.61 -4.76 31.31
CA GLY A 243 8.79 -4.71 30.10
C GLY A 243 7.31 -4.36 30.29
N TRP A 244 6.79 -4.48 31.52
CA TRP A 244 5.39 -4.22 31.85
C TRP A 244 4.96 -2.74 31.71
N GLY A 245 5.91 -1.82 31.90
CA GLY A 245 5.66 -0.39 31.92
C GLY A 245 6.80 0.41 32.54
N ASN A 246 6.90 1.69 32.18
CA ASN A 246 7.88 2.63 32.73
C ASN A 246 7.46 3.26 34.07
N THR A 247 6.15 3.33 34.34
CA THR A 247 5.54 3.89 35.55
C THR A 247 4.61 2.88 36.22
N ALA A 248 4.32 3.08 37.51
CA ALA A 248 3.37 2.25 38.24
C ALA A 248 1.99 2.17 37.56
N GLU A 249 1.47 3.28 37.04
CA GLU A 249 0.20 3.28 36.29
C GLU A 249 0.25 2.38 35.06
N ARG A 250 1.32 2.47 34.24
CA ARG A 250 1.46 1.65 33.03
C ARG A 250 1.64 0.16 33.35
N VAL A 251 2.44 -0.15 34.37
CA VAL A 251 2.64 -1.53 34.86
C VAL A 251 1.32 -2.12 35.32
N ARG A 252 0.58 -1.40 36.19
CA ARG A 252 -0.73 -1.81 36.70
C ARG A 252 -1.72 -2.08 35.56
N GLU A 253 -1.85 -1.16 34.59
CA GLU A 253 -2.72 -1.38 33.43
C GLU A 253 -2.36 -2.66 32.66
N THR A 254 -1.09 -2.87 32.37
CA THR A 254 -0.64 -4.04 31.60
C THR A 254 -0.89 -5.32 32.40
N MET A 255 -0.50 -5.37 33.68
CA MET A 255 -0.75 -6.52 34.56
C MET A 255 -2.24 -6.83 34.71
N LYS A 256 -3.08 -5.80 34.92
CA LYS A 256 -4.54 -5.95 34.95
C LYS A 256 -5.09 -6.50 33.63
N THR A 257 -4.64 -5.98 32.49
CA THR A 257 -5.12 -6.45 31.18
C THR A 257 -4.76 -7.93 30.97
N PHE A 258 -3.57 -8.37 31.41
CA PHE A 258 -3.19 -9.78 31.40
C PHE A 258 -4.03 -10.64 32.35
N ALA A 259 -4.26 -10.20 33.59
CA ALA A 259 -5.09 -10.92 34.55
C ALA A 259 -6.54 -11.07 34.05
N ASP A 260 -7.11 -9.98 33.50
CA ASP A 260 -8.42 -9.95 32.85
C ASP A 260 -8.51 -10.99 31.72
N VAL A 261 -7.50 -11.08 30.84
CA VAL A 261 -7.49 -12.01 29.70
C VAL A 261 -7.28 -13.46 30.12
N LEU A 262 -6.50 -13.72 31.18
CA LEU A 262 -6.39 -15.07 31.76
C LEU A 262 -7.67 -15.51 32.47
N GLN A 263 -8.45 -14.58 33.02
CA GLN A 263 -9.73 -14.87 33.67
C GLN A 263 -10.88 -15.02 32.66
N ALA A 264 -10.94 -14.12 31.67
CA ALA A 264 -11.98 -14.04 30.66
C ALA A 264 -11.37 -13.48 29.36
N PRO A 265 -10.89 -14.35 28.45
CA PRO A 265 -10.29 -13.93 27.20
C PRO A 265 -11.23 -13.04 26.37
N ASP A 266 -10.77 -11.82 26.06
CA ASP A 266 -11.44 -10.89 25.17
C ASP A 266 -10.53 -10.52 23.99
N PRO A 267 -11.02 -10.50 22.73
CA PRO A 267 -10.19 -10.23 21.56
C PRO A 267 -9.53 -8.85 21.56
N ALA A 268 -10.23 -7.80 22.04
CA ALA A 268 -9.70 -6.43 22.04
C ALA A 268 -8.66 -6.24 23.15
N LYS A 269 -8.86 -6.85 24.33
CA LYS A 269 -7.84 -6.93 25.38
C LYS A 269 -6.62 -7.74 24.93
N LEU A 270 -6.81 -8.80 24.14
CA LEU A 270 -5.72 -9.59 23.59
C LEU A 270 -4.89 -8.81 22.55
N GLU A 271 -5.53 -8.04 21.66
CA GLU A 271 -4.82 -7.09 20.78
C GLU A 271 -4.07 -6.02 21.59
N SER A 272 -4.68 -5.47 22.64
CA SER A 272 -4.03 -4.53 23.56
C SER A 272 -2.78 -5.15 24.21
N ILE A 273 -2.83 -6.43 24.63
CA ILE A 273 -1.67 -7.16 25.14
C ILE A 273 -0.55 -7.23 24.10
N PHE A 274 -0.83 -7.70 22.88
CA PHE A 274 0.21 -7.83 21.84
C PHE A 274 0.79 -6.48 21.41
N SER A 275 0.02 -5.38 21.49
CA SER A 275 0.53 -4.03 21.27
C SER A 275 1.51 -3.55 22.34
N ARG A 276 1.38 -4.06 23.58
CA ARG A 276 2.19 -3.70 24.75
C ARG A 276 3.43 -4.58 24.94
N LEU A 277 3.49 -5.75 24.32
CA LEU A 277 4.58 -6.71 24.53
C LEU A 277 5.94 -6.24 23.95
N PRO A 278 7.04 -6.34 24.72
CA PRO A 278 8.39 -5.99 24.27
C PRO A 278 8.99 -7.14 23.44
N GLY A 279 8.48 -7.32 22.22
CA GLY A 279 8.81 -8.46 21.35
C GLY A 279 9.37 -8.12 19.97
N ILE A 280 9.57 -6.84 19.64
CA ILE A 280 10.11 -6.39 18.35
C ILE A 280 11.08 -5.24 18.61
N PHE A 281 12.37 -5.43 18.27
CA PHE A 281 13.40 -4.39 18.40
C PHE A 281 14.26 -4.28 17.14
N ASN A 282 14.57 -5.41 16.51
CA ASN A 282 15.41 -5.50 15.33
C ASN A 282 14.56 -5.86 14.10
N ILE A 283 14.47 -4.95 13.13
CA ILE A 283 13.65 -5.11 11.91
C ILE A 283 14.57 -5.11 10.68
N VAL A 284 14.35 -6.07 9.78
CA VAL A 284 14.96 -6.10 8.45
C VAL A 284 13.90 -5.85 7.39
N ILE A 285 14.20 -5.00 6.41
CA ILE A 285 13.30 -4.68 5.31
C ILE A 285 14.04 -4.91 3.99
N PHE A 286 13.63 -5.86 3.17
CA PHE A 286 14.27 -6.16 1.89
C PHE A 286 13.65 -5.37 0.75
N SER A 287 14.51 -4.74 -0.07
CA SER A 287 14.17 -4.13 -1.37
C SER A 287 15.38 -4.22 -2.32
N PRO A 288 15.68 -5.40 -2.91
CA PRO A 288 16.91 -5.64 -3.65
C PRO A 288 17.05 -4.85 -4.96
N HIS A 289 16.01 -4.78 -5.78
CA HIS A 289 16.03 -4.10 -7.08
C HIS A 289 16.09 -2.56 -7.01
N GLY A 290 16.36 -1.94 -8.17
CA GLY A 290 16.35 -0.48 -8.34
C GLY A 290 17.57 0.24 -7.77
N TYR A 291 17.56 1.56 -7.85
CA TYR A 291 18.56 2.44 -7.24
C TYR A 291 18.06 2.91 -5.88
N PHE A 292 18.15 2.06 -4.86
CA PHE A 292 17.65 2.44 -3.53
C PHE A 292 18.59 3.47 -2.86
N GLY A 293 18.08 4.68 -2.61
CA GLY A 293 18.81 5.81 -2.03
C GLY A 293 17.89 6.97 -1.64
N GLN A 294 18.45 7.99 -0.99
CA GLN A 294 17.67 9.09 -0.38
C GLN A 294 17.67 10.41 -1.16
N SER A 295 18.56 10.55 -2.14
CA SER A 295 18.65 11.68 -3.06
C SER A 295 19.04 11.18 -4.44
N ASP A 296 18.67 11.91 -5.50
CA ASP A 296 19.17 11.71 -6.87
C ASP A 296 18.84 10.36 -7.53
N VAL A 297 17.91 9.58 -6.94
CA VAL A 297 17.51 8.25 -7.44
C VAL A 297 16.09 8.17 -8.03
N LEU A 298 15.17 9.05 -7.63
CA LEU A 298 13.76 8.95 -8.07
C LEU A 298 13.64 9.22 -9.58
N GLY A 299 12.97 8.31 -10.30
CA GLY A 299 12.86 8.36 -11.76
C GLY A 299 13.96 7.59 -12.51
N LEU A 300 14.95 7.03 -11.81
CA LEU A 300 15.84 6.02 -12.39
C LEU A 300 15.08 4.70 -12.64
N PRO A 301 15.58 3.81 -13.52
CA PRO A 301 14.99 2.50 -13.78
C PRO A 301 14.67 1.73 -12.49
N ASP A 302 13.48 1.13 -12.44
CA ASP A 302 12.93 0.41 -11.28
C ASP A 302 12.93 1.20 -9.95
N THR A 303 12.95 2.55 -10.01
CA THR A 303 13.13 3.40 -8.83
C THR A 303 12.01 4.45 -8.73
N GLY A 304 11.05 4.19 -7.85
CA GLY A 304 9.85 5.03 -7.69
C GLY A 304 9.20 4.92 -6.32
N GLY A 305 7.86 4.83 -6.29
CA GLY A 305 7.05 4.91 -5.08
C GLY A 305 7.44 3.94 -3.95
N GLN A 306 7.95 2.76 -4.27
CA GLN A 306 8.45 1.78 -3.29
C GLN A 306 9.60 2.35 -2.42
N VAL A 307 10.50 3.15 -2.99
CA VAL A 307 11.62 3.76 -2.23
C VAL A 307 11.07 4.80 -1.26
N VAL A 308 10.15 5.66 -1.72
CA VAL A 308 9.49 6.68 -0.87
C VAL A 308 8.71 6.01 0.25
N TYR A 309 7.92 4.98 -0.08
CA TYR A 309 7.15 4.19 0.88
C TYR A 309 8.05 3.61 1.98
N ILE A 310 9.15 2.95 1.63
CA ILE A 310 10.04 2.31 2.60
C ILE A 310 10.77 3.35 3.46
N LEU A 311 11.22 4.47 2.88
CA LEU A 311 11.89 5.52 3.65
C LEU A 311 10.94 6.19 4.67
N ASP A 312 9.68 6.45 4.29
CA ASP A 312 8.68 7.00 5.19
C ASP A 312 8.21 5.97 6.25
N GLN A 313 8.00 4.72 5.83
CA GLN A 313 7.72 3.56 6.71
C GLN A 313 8.76 3.43 7.81
N VAL A 314 10.05 3.48 7.47
CA VAL A 314 11.15 3.30 8.42
C VAL A 314 11.17 4.39 9.49
N ARG A 315 10.98 5.67 9.11
CA ARG A 315 10.91 6.78 10.07
C ARG A 315 9.80 6.56 11.09
N ALA A 316 8.60 6.20 10.61
CA ALA A 316 7.45 5.98 11.47
C ALA A 316 7.56 4.72 12.35
N LEU A 317 8.16 3.64 11.82
CA LEU A 317 8.46 2.44 12.61
C LEU A 317 9.49 2.74 13.71
N GLU A 318 10.54 3.51 13.44
CA GLU A 318 11.52 3.89 14.47
C GLU A 318 10.89 4.78 15.55
N GLU A 319 10.10 5.78 15.17
CA GLU A 319 9.41 6.67 16.13
C GLU A 319 8.49 5.88 17.07
N GLU A 320 7.66 4.98 16.52
CA GLU A 320 6.75 4.14 17.29
C GLU A 320 7.49 3.10 18.14
N LEU A 321 8.58 2.49 17.63
CA LEU A 321 9.44 1.60 18.42
C LEU A 321 10.06 2.32 19.61
N LEU A 322 10.65 3.51 19.41
CA LEU A 322 11.21 4.33 20.48
C LEU A 322 10.15 4.71 21.52
N LEU A 323 8.92 5.01 21.08
CA LEU A 323 7.79 5.27 21.97
C LEU A 323 7.43 4.02 22.80
N ARG A 324 7.27 2.85 22.17
CA ARG A 324 6.91 1.59 22.84
C ARG A 324 7.97 1.15 23.84
N ILE A 325 9.24 1.13 23.44
CA ILE A 325 10.39 0.78 24.30
C ILE A 325 10.40 1.69 25.55
N LYS A 326 10.24 3.01 25.34
CA LYS A 326 10.16 3.98 26.44
C LYS A 326 8.95 3.76 27.34
N GLN A 327 7.79 3.39 26.79
CA GLN A 327 6.58 3.08 27.56
C GLN A 327 6.68 1.77 28.34
N GLN A 328 7.42 0.78 27.82
CA GLN A 328 7.68 -0.53 28.46
C GLN A 328 8.70 -0.45 29.61
N GLY A 329 9.36 0.70 29.80
CA GLY A 329 10.39 0.89 30.82
C GLY A 329 11.77 0.35 30.42
N LEU A 330 11.99 0.16 29.12
CA LEU A 330 13.23 -0.38 28.56
C LEU A 330 14.14 0.74 28.04
N SER A 331 15.43 0.44 27.95
CA SER A 331 16.47 1.32 27.39
C SER A 331 17.13 0.73 26.14
N VAL A 332 16.43 -0.18 25.46
CA VAL A 332 16.85 -0.82 24.22
C VAL A 332 16.95 0.24 23.11
N LYS A 333 17.96 0.12 22.24
CA LYS A 333 17.99 0.85 20.97
C LYS A 333 17.37 -0.07 19.91
N PRO A 334 16.26 0.32 19.25
CA PRO A 334 15.77 -0.45 18.11
C PRO A 334 16.77 -0.35 16.96
N HIS A 335 16.83 -1.32 16.07
CA HIS A 335 17.64 -1.26 14.85
C HIS A 335 16.78 -1.61 13.65
N ILE A 336 16.79 -0.77 12.60
CA ILE A 336 16.09 -1.05 11.34
C ILE A 336 17.10 -1.04 10.19
N LEU A 337 17.24 -2.17 9.51
CA LEU A 337 18.07 -2.29 8.31
C LEU A 337 17.22 -2.42 7.05
N VAL A 338 17.34 -1.46 6.15
CA VAL A 338 16.82 -1.57 4.77
C VAL A 338 17.90 -2.22 3.92
N VAL A 339 17.67 -3.46 3.50
CA VAL A 339 18.67 -4.28 2.80
C VAL A 339 18.37 -4.30 1.31
N THR A 340 19.33 -3.83 0.53
CA THR A 340 19.22 -3.59 -0.92
C THR A 340 20.51 -3.97 -1.63
N ARG A 341 20.55 -3.87 -2.97
CA ARG A 341 21.75 -4.17 -3.76
C ARG A 341 22.80 -3.06 -3.64
N LEU A 342 24.07 -3.43 -3.50
CA LEU A 342 25.21 -2.53 -3.77
C LEU A 342 25.48 -2.51 -5.27
N ILE A 343 25.43 -1.31 -5.87
CA ILE A 343 25.70 -1.07 -7.29
C ILE A 343 27.00 -0.25 -7.38
N PRO A 344 28.16 -0.86 -7.69
CA PRO A 344 29.41 -0.14 -7.85
C PRO A 344 29.34 1.01 -8.86
N ASP A 345 28.67 0.80 -10.00
CA ASP A 345 28.54 1.78 -11.06
C ASP A 345 27.32 2.71 -10.82
N ALA A 346 27.35 3.41 -9.69
CA ALA A 346 26.21 4.14 -9.10
C ALA A 346 25.75 5.41 -9.86
N ARG A 347 26.39 5.79 -10.97
CA ARG A 347 26.01 6.94 -11.84
C ARG A 347 25.75 8.26 -11.09
N GLY A 348 26.57 8.57 -10.07
CA GLY A 348 26.45 9.80 -9.26
C GLY A 348 25.56 9.67 -8.02
N THR A 349 24.83 8.56 -7.87
CA THR A 349 24.06 8.24 -6.65
C THR A 349 24.95 7.63 -5.56
N LYS A 350 24.39 7.46 -4.36
CA LYS A 350 25.04 6.77 -3.22
C LYS A 350 24.88 5.24 -3.22
N CYS A 351 24.36 4.63 -4.29
CA CYS A 351 24.09 3.19 -4.33
C CYS A 351 25.35 2.28 -4.28
N ASN A 352 26.54 2.86 -4.35
CA ASN A 352 27.83 2.19 -4.10
C ASN A 352 28.27 2.19 -2.63
N LEU A 353 27.62 2.97 -1.75
CA LEU A 353 27.93 3.02 -0.32
C LEU A 353 27.28 1.84 0.42
N GLU A 354 28.09 1.02 1.07
CA GLU A 354 27.63 -0.17 1.80
C GLU A 354 26.67 0.16 2.95
N LEU A 355 26.95 1.21 3.73
CA LEU A 355 26.09 1.66 4.83
C LEU A 355 25.76 3.14 4.68
N GLU A 356 24.48 3.48 4.82
CA GLU A 356 23.98 4.85 4.75
C GLU A 356 22.90 5.10 5.83
N PRO A 357 23.09 6.03 6.78
CA PRO A 357 22.06 6.39 7.77
C PRO A 357 20.82 7.02 7.11
N ILE A 358 19.64 6.65 7.59
CA ILE A 358 18.37 7.16 7.03
C ILE A 358 18.03 8.53 7.64
N PHE A 359 17.74 9.52 6.79
CA PHE A 359 17.40 10.88 7.22
C PHE A 359 16.13 10.90 8.06
N GLY A 360 16.17 11.66 9.17
CA GLY A 360 15.10 11.72 10.16
C GLY A 360 15.12 10.59 11.20
N THR A 361 16.10 9.68 11.15
CA THR A 361 16.24 8.55 12.08
C THR A 361 17.54 8.60 12.89
N LYS A 362 17.62 7.81 13.96
CA LYS A 362 18.79 7.67 14.85
C LYS A 362 19.43 6.29 14.80
N HIS A 363 18.66 5.27 14.44
CA HIS A 363 19.05 3.86 14.53
C HIS A 363 18.64 3.04 13.29
N SER A 364 18.29 3.72 12.20
CA SER A 364 17.87 3.10 10.95
C SER A 364 18.88 3.39 9.83
N GLN A 365 19.23 2.35 9.07
CA GLN A 365 20.30 2.41 8.06
C GLN A 365 19.91 1.61 6.81
N ILE A 366 20.41 2.04 5.65
CA ILE A 366 20.43 1.26 4.42
C ILE A 366 21.71 0.42 4.44
N LEU A 367 21.58 -0.90 4.28
CA LEU A 367 22.68 -1.85 4.12
C LEU A 367 22.67 -2.37 2.68
N ARG A 368 23.75 -2.15 1.93
CA ARG A 368 23.87 -2.55 0.53
C ARG A 368 24.80 -3.75 0.39
N VAL A 369 24.29 -4.81 -0.23
CA VAL A 369 25.03 -6.06 -0.43
C VAL A 369 25.21 -6.29 -1.94
N PRO A 370 26.44 -6.54 -2.45
CA PRO A 370 26.65 -6.72 -3.87
C PRO A 370 26.06 -8.03 -4.37
N PHE A 371 25.58 -8.04 -5.62
CA PHE A 371 25.39 -9.28 -6.35
C PHE A 371 26.73 -9.85 -6.80
N ARG A 372 26.78 -11.18 -6.88
CA ARG A 372 27.99 -11.91 -7.28
C ARG A 372 27.66 -12.93 -8.36
N THR A 373 28.59 -13.06 -9.30
CA THR A 373 28.65 -14.12 -10.30
C THR A 373 29.91 -14.97 -10.04
N GLU A 374 30.13 -16.00 -10.85
CA GLU A 374 31.39 -16.77 -10.83
C GLU A 374 32.62 -15.88 -11.11
N ASN A 375 32.44 -14.78 -11.85
CA ASN A 375 33.50 -13.84 -12.22
C ASN A 375 33.76 -12.73 -11.17
N GLY A 376 32.96 -12.63 -10.10
CA GLY A 376 33.16 -11.63 -9.04
C GLY A 376 31.91 -10.83 -8.68
N ILE A 377 32.08 -9.54 -8.40
CA ILE A 377 30.97 -8.62 -8.04
C ILE A 377 30.38 -8.03 -9.33
N LEU A 378 29.07 -8.22 -9.55
CA LEU A 378 28.37 -7.66 -10.70
C LEU A 378 28.19 -6.14 -10.53
N ARG A 379 28.82 -5.35 -11.41
CA ARG A 379 28.99 -3.91 -11.20
C ARG A 379 27.83 -3.03 -11.65
N GLN A 380 27.23 -3.40 -12.77
CA GLN A 380 26.17 -2.68 -13.48
C GLN A 380 24.79 -2.92 -12.87
N TRP A 381 23.89 -1.94 -12.99
CA TRP A 381 22.48 -2.13 -12.68
C TRP A 381 21.86 -3.29 -13.49
N VAL A 382 20.87 -3.95 -12.91
CA VAL A 382 20.13 -5.09 -13.47
C VAL A 382 18.65 -4.81 -13.27
N SER A 383 17.84 -5.09 -14.29
CA SER A 383 16.37 -4.99 -14.24
C SER A 383 15.79 -5.88 -13.15
N ARG A 384 14.69 -5.45 -12.53
CA ARG A 384 13.91 -6.27 -11.59
C ARG A 384 13.40 -7.58 -12.21
N PHE A 385 13.30 -7.65 -13.54
CA PHE A 385 12.94 -8.88 -14.27
C PHE A 385 14.12 -9.85 -14.43
N ASP A 386 15.36 -9.37 -14.46
CA ASP A 386 16.55 -10.18 -14.76
C ASP A 386 17.29 -10.61 -13.47
N ILE A 387 16.66 -10.38 -12.31
CA ILE A 387 17.32 -10.35 -11.00
C ILE A 387 17.47 -11.74 -10.35
N TYR A 388 16.66 -12.71 -10.79
CA TYR A 388 16.46 -13.99 -10.12
C TYR A 388 17.74 -14.85 -9.92
N PRO A 389 18.70 -14.91 -10.86
CA PRO A 389 19.98 -15.62 -10.67
C PRO A 389 20.77 -15.23 -9.43
N TYR A 390 20.66 -13.97 -9.00
CA TYR A 390 21.49 -13.43 -7.92
C TYR A 390 20.85 -13.60 -6.54
N LEU A 391 19.53 -13.81 -6.46
CA LEU A 391 18.76 -13.71 -5.21
C LEU A 391 19.12 -14.76 -4.16
N GLU A 392 19.42 -16.01 -4.57
CA GLU A 392 19.81 -17.04 -3.60
C GLU A 392 21.15 -16.69 -2.93
N ARG A 393 22.16 -16.32 -3.73
CA ARG A 393 23.48 -15.93 -3.20
C ARG A 393 23.40 -14.63 -2.40
N PHE A 394 22.68 -13.63 -2.91
CA PHE A 394 22.41 -12.39 -2.19
C PHE A 394 21.75 -12.66 -0.83
N THR A 395 20.80 -13.60 -0.74
CA THR A 395 20.20 -13.97 0.55
C THR A 395 21.23 -14.51 1.52
N GLN A 396 22.16 -15.35 1.06
CA GLN A 396 23.23 -15.91 1.90
C GLN A 396 24.17 -14.81 2.41
N ASP A 397 24.67 -13.96 1.52
CA ASP A 397 25.60 -12.87 1.83
C ASP A 397 24.95 -11.79 2.71
N ALA A 398 23.70 -11.43 2.42
CA ALA A 398 22.93 -10.48 3.23
C ALA A 398 22.62 -11.05 4.62
N THR A 399 22.22 -12.33 4.73
CA THR A 399 21.97 -12.96 6.04
C THR A 399 23.22 -12.90 6.93
N ALA A 400 24.41 -13.12 6.36
CA ALA A 400 25.66 -13.03 7.11
C ALA A 400 25.91 -11.60 7.62
N LYS A 401 25.87 -10.60 6.74
CA LYS A 401 26.08 -9.18 7.12
C LYS A 401 25.04 -8.64 8.10
N ILE A 402 23.78 -9.07 8.00
CA ILE A 402 22.73 -8.66 8.95
C ILE A 402 23.04 -9.19 10.35
N ILE A 403 23.43 -10.46 10.48
CA ILE A 403 23.75 -11.06 11.79
C ILE A 403 25.01 -10.43 12.38
N GLU A 404 26.01 -10.14 11.55
CA GLU A 404 27.21 -9.39 11.93
C GLU A 404 26.85 -7.99 12.48
N HIS A 405 26.03 -7.23 11.74
CA HIS A 405 25.68 -5.85 12.09
C HIS A 405 24.70 -5.73 13.28
N MET A 406 23.76 -6.67 13.43
CA MET A 406 22.79 -6.67 14.53
C MET A 406 23.30 -7.36 15.80
N GLU A 407 24.39 -8.15 15.71
CA GLU A 407 24.90 -9.06 16.75
C GLU A 407 23.88 -10.14 17.22
N CYS A 408 22.73 -10.23 16.56
CA CYS A 408 21.64 -11.15 16.89
C CYS A 408 20.77 -11.46 15.67
N LYS A 409 19.76 -12.32 15.85
CA LYS A 409 18.71 -12.51 14.83
C LYS A 409 17.76 -11.31 14.83
N PRO A 410 17.19 -10.91 13.68
CA PRO A 410 16.06 -9.98 13.64
C PRO A 410 14.82 -10.54 14.35
N ASP A 411 13.97 -9.68 14.89
CA ASP A 411 12.65 -10.06 15.42
C ASP A 411 11.61 -10.17 14.30
N LEU A 412 11.75 -9.33 13.27
CA LEU A 412 10.85 -9.21 12.13
C LEU A 412 11.66 -9.03 10.83
N VAL A 413 11.22 -9.69 9.76
CA VAL A 413 11.63 -9.38 8.39
C VAL A 413 10.42 -9.00 7.54
N ILE A 414 10.56 -7.94 6.73
CA ILE A 414 9.54 -7.48 5.79
C ILE A 414 10.11 -7.57 4.37
N GLY A 415 9.47 -8.34 3.50
CA GLY A 415 9.75 -8.32 2.07
C GLY A 415 8.98 -7.20 1.36
N ASN A 416 9.56 -6.65 0.28
CA ASN A 416 8.89 -5.71 -0.62
C ASN A 416 9.10 -6.15 -2.07
N TYR A 417 8.00 -6.22 -2.85
CA TYR A 417 7.98 -6.73 -4.23
C TYR A 417 8.49 -8.17 -4.37
N THR A 418 8.37 -8.79 -5.55
CA THR A 418 8.64 -10.23 -5.73
C THR A 418 10.04 -10.64 -5.25
N ASP A 419 11.07 -9.87 -5.57
CA ASP A 419 12.47 -10.17 -5.23
C ASP A 419 12.74 -10.02 -3.72
N GLY A 420 12.30 -8.92 -3.11
CA GLY A 420 12.42 -8.71 -1.67
C GLY A 420 11.57 -9.67 -0.85
N ASN A 421 10.38 -10.05 -1.35
CA ASN A 421 9.52 -11.07 -0.76
C ASN A 421 10.17 -12.46 -0.79
N LEU A 422 10.82 -12.84 -1.89
CA LEU A 422 11.53 -14.12 -1.98
C LEU A 422 12.75 -14.17 -1.04
N VAL A 423 13.59 -13.12 -1.05
CA VAL A 423 14.75 -13.03 -0.16
C VAL A 423 14.32 -13.07 1.32
N ALA A 424 13.24 -12.35 1.67
CA ALA A 424 12.65 -12.39 3.00
C ALA A 424 12.17 -13.81 3.37
N SER A 425 11.49 -14.52 2.45
CA SER A 425 11.01 -15.90 2.66
C SER A 425 12.13 -16.88 2.95
N LEU A 426 13.23 -16.79 2.19
CA LEU A 426 14.41 -17.64 2.34
C LEU A 426 15.14 -17.37 3.67
N MET A 427 15.35 -16.09 4.03
CA MET A 427 15.96 -15.71 5.30
C MET A 427 15.06 -16.07 6.51
N ALA A 428 13.75 -15.81 6.41
CA ALA A 428 12.78 -16.10 7.46
C ALA A 428 12.76 -17.59 7.80
N THR A 429 12.69 -18.43 6.78
CA THR A 429 12.72 -19.89 6.90
C THR A 429 14.04 -20.37 7.49
N LYS A 430 15.19 -19.81 7.07
CA LYS A 430 16.51 -20.19 7.59
C LYS A 430 16.71 -19.83 9.07
N LEU A 431 16.20 -18.69 9.52
CA LEU A 431 16.45 -18.19 10.88
C LEU A 431 15.33 -18.48 11.90
N GLY A 432 14.12 -18.80 11.44
CA GLY A 432 12.94 -19.01 12.28
C GLY A 432 12.27 -17.72 12.75
N ILE A 433 12.41 -16.63 11.99
CA ILE A 433 11.92 -15.28 12.35
C ILE A 433 10.55 -14.98 11.75
N THR A 434 9.82 -14.00 12.31
CA THR A 434 8.48 -13.63 11.83
C THR A 434 8.58 -12.87 10.51
N GLN A 435 7.77 -13.24 9.52
CA GLN A 435 7.79 -12.63 8.19
C GLN A 435 6.51 -11.85 7.89
N GLY A 436 6.67 -10.61 7.42
CA GLY A 436 5.67 -9.87 6.67
C GLY A 436 6.09 -9.74 5.19
N THR A 437 5.12 -9.55 4.29
CA THR A 437 5.38 -9.21 2.89
C THR A 437 4.48 -8.06 2.41
N ILE A 438 4.99 -7.28 1.46
CA ILE A 438 4.30 -6.20 0.76
C ILE A 438 4.51 -6.43 -0.74
N ALA A 439 3.44 -6.57 -1.53
CA ALA A 439 3.60 -6.73 -2.98
C ALA A 439 4.02 -5.44 -3.68
N HIS A 440 3.43 -4.30 -3.30
CA HIS A 440 3.43 -3.02 -4.04
C HIS A 440 2.74 -3.10 -5.42
N ALA A 441 3.00 -4.15 -6.20
CA ALA A 441 2.27 -4.53 -7.41
C ALA A 441 2.48 -6.03 -7.70
N LEU A 442 1.48 -6.69 -8.29
CA LEU A 442 1.61 -8.05 -8.83
C LEU A 442 1.49 -8.03 -10.36
N GLU A 443 2.61 -8.27 -11.06
CA GLU A 443 2.74 -8.02 -12.50
C GLU A 443 1.76 -8.86 -13.35
N LYS A 444 1.32 -10.03 -12.86
CA LYS A 444 0.30 -10.87 -13.53
C LYS A 444 -1.03 -10.14 -13.82
N THR A 445 -1.34 -9.09 -13.05
CA THR A 445 -2.52 -8.24 -13.28
C THR A 445 -2.27 -7.00 -14.14
N LYS A 446 -1.00 -6.68 -14.41
CA LYS A 446 -0.58 -5.54 -15.23
C LYS A 446 -0.27 -5.93 -16.67
N TYR A 447 0.03 -7.21 -16.90
CA TYR A 447 0.20 -7.79 -18.22
C TYR A 447 -0.91 -8.82 -18.46
N GLU A 448 -1.88 -8.47 -19.30
CA GLU A 448 -3.05 -9.34 -19.57
C GLU A 448 -2.63 -10.68 -20.20
N ASP A 449 -3.28 -11.76 -19.75
CA ASP A 449 -2.97 -13.16 -20.11
C ASP A 449 -1.50 -13.57 -19.95
N SER A 450 -0.71 -12.84 -19.16
CA SER A 450 0.74 -13.10 -19.02
C SER A 450 1.06 -14.45 -18.37
N ASP A 451 0.11 -15.08 -17.70
CA ASP A 451 0.19 -16.46 -17.22
C ASP A 451 -0.03 -17.48 -18.35
N ALA A 452 -1.10 -17.34 -19.13
CA ALA A 452 -1.38 -18.23 -20.25
C ALA A 452 -0.36 -18.10 -21.41
N LYS A 453 0.05 -16.86 -21.72
CA LYS A 453 1.01 -16.50 -22.79
C LYS A 453 2.45 -16.38 -22.27
N TRP A 454 2.75 -16.93 -21.09
CA TRP A 454 4.04 -16.71 -20.41
C TRP A 454 5.25 -17.02 -21.29
N LYS A 455 5.21 -18.09 -22.10
CA LYS A 455 6.32 -18.50 -23.00
C LYS A 455 6.75 -17.41 -23.99
N GLU A 456 5.82 -16.58 -24.47
CA GLU A 456 6.09 -15.47 -25.40
C GLU A 456 6.75 -14.28 -24.68
N LEU A 457 6.46 -14.12 -23.40
CA LEU A 457 6.85 -12.99 -22.56
C LEU A 457 8.11 -13.27 -21.73
N ASP A 458 8.39 -14.54 -21.45
CA ASP A 458 9.49 -15.00 -20.59
C ASP A 458 10.87 -14.55 -21.07
N PRO A 459 11.21 -14.54 -22.38
CA PRO A 459 12.52 -14.05 -22.86
C PRO A 459 12.80 -12.56 -22.57
N LYS A 460 11.79 -11.79 -22.15
CA LYS A 460 11.91 -10.35 -21.85
C LYS A 460 11.60 -10.00 -20.39
N TYR A 461 10.67 -10.70 -19.75
CA TYR A 461 10.18 -10.37 -18.41
C TYR A 461 10.40 -11.47 -17.37
N HIS A 462 10.81 -12.67 -17.80
CA HIS A 462 11.06 -13.83 -16.93
C HIS A 462 9.91 -14.12 -15.95
N PHE A 463 8.66 -14.02 -16.44
CA PHE A 463 7.45 -14.20 -15.63
C PHE A 463 7.33 -15.60 -15.03
N SER A 464 7.93 -16.63 -15.64
CA SER A 464 8.03 -17.96 -15.03
C SER A 464 8.73 -17.91 -13.66
N CYS A 465 9.85 -17.18 -13.56
CA CYS A 465 10.55 -16.93 -12.31
C CYS A 465 9.73 -16.03 -11.39
N GLN A 466 9.13 -14.96 -11.93
CA GLN A 466 8.37 -14.00 -11.12
C GLN A 466 7.16 -14.63 -10.43
N PHE A 467 6.25 -15.26 -11.19
CA PHE A 467 5.01 -15.82 -10.63
C PHE A 467 5.30 -17.01 -9.70
N THR A 468 6.36 -17.77 -9.97
CA THR A 468 6.85 -18.81 -9.05
C THR A 468 7.33 -18.21 -7.73
N ALA A 469 8.13 -17.13 -7.76
CA ALA A 469 8.62 -16.44 -6.57
C ALA A 469 7.51 -15.74 -5.77
N ASP A 470 6.51 -15.18 -6.45
CA ASP A 470 5.31 -14.60 -5.85
C ASP A 470 4.51 -15.68 -5.09
N ILE A 471 4.16 -16.79 -5.75
CA ILE A 471 3.42 -17.91 -5.12
C ILE A 471 4.17 -18.50 -3.92
N ILE A 472 5.50 -18.67 -4.03
CA ILE A 472 6.35 -19.09 -2.90
C ILE A 472 6.22 -18.14 -1.72
N SER A 473 6.28 -16.83 -1.97
CA SER A 473 6.34 -15.82 -0.91
C SER A 473 4.97 -15.54 -0.28
N MET A 474 3.89 -15.58 -1.06
CA MET A 474 2.50 -15.51 -0.59
C MET A 474 2.17 -16.62 0.42
N ASN A 475 2.79 -17.79 0.26
CA ASN A 475 2.56 -18.97 1.10
C ASN A 475 3.59 -19.16 2.22
N ALA A 476 4.79 -18.58 2.10
CA ALA A 476 5.83 -18.65 3.14
C ALA A 476 5.59 -17.68 4.32
N THR A 477 5.07 -16.49 4.01
CA THR A 477 4.93 -15.39 4.98
C THR A 477 3.97 -15.69 6.14
N ASP A 478 4.22 -15.11 7.31
CA ASP A 478 3.28 -15.18 8.44
C ASP A 478 2.10 -14.21 8.23
N PHE A 479 2.34 -13.05 7.60
CA PHE A 479 1.29 -12.09 7.23
C PHE A 479 1.61 -11.30 5.95
N ILE A 480 0.57 -10.76 5.34
CA ILE A 480 0.62 -9.90 4.15
C ILE A 480 0.06 -8.53 4.53
N ILE A 481 0.80 -7.47 4.21
CA ILE A 481 0.33 -6.10 4.31
C ILE A 481 -0.05 -5.62 2.91
N THR A 482 -1.25 -5.05 2.80
CA THR A 482 -1.77 -4.40 1.58
C THR A 482 -2.18 -2.97 1.90
N SER A 483 -2.20 -2.11 0.87
CA SER A 483 -2.60 -0.71 1.01
C SER A 483 -4.12 -0.54 0.93
N THR A 484 -4.82 -1.44 0.25
CA THR A 484 -6.26 -1.38 -0.04
C THR A 484 -6.92 -2.76 -0.02
N TYR A 485 -8.24 -2.81 0.17
CA TYR A 485 -9.05 -4.01 -0.07
C TYR A 485 -8.97 -4.42 -1.55
N GLN A 486 -9.00 -3.44 -2.46
CA GLN A 486 -8.85 -3.64 -3.91
C GLN A 486 -7.59 -4.46 -4.28
N GLU A 487 -6.47 -4.27 -3.58
CA GLU A 487 -5.24 -5.05 -3.77
C GLU A 487 -5.47 -6.55 -3.50
N ILE A 488 -6.25 -6.89 -2.46
CA ILE A 488 -6.53 -8.28 -2.08
C ILE A 488 -7.61 -8.90 -2.98
N ALA A 489 -8.82 -8.33 -2.93
CA ALA A 489 -10.04 -8.92 -3.46
C ALA A 489 -10.84 -7.98 -4.37
N GLY A 490 -10.23 -6.89 -4.85
CA GLY A 490 -10.77 -6.07 -5.92
C GLY A 490 -12.09 -5.40 -5.56
N SER A 491 -12.93 -5.21 -6.58
CA SER A 491 -14.28 -4.66 -6.46
C SER A 491 -15.33 -5.75 -6.67
N LYS A 492 -16.62 -5.38 -6.77
CA LYS A 492 -17.67 -6.30 -7.22
C LYS A 492 -17.37 -6.83 -8.63
N ASP A 493 -16.89 -5.96 -9.51
CA ASP A 493 -16.82 -6.24 -10.95
C ASP A 493 -15.43 -6.68 -11.42
N ARG A 494 -14.36 -6.27 -10.74
CA ARG A 494 -12.96 -6.63 -11.06
C ARG A 494 -12.32 -7.43 -9.93
N PRO A 495 -11.65 -8.56 -10.22
CA PRO A 495 -10.94 -9.32 -9.20
C PRO A 495 -9.72 -8.56 -8.64
N GLY A 496 -9.33 -8.90 -7.42
CA GLY A 496 -8.15 -8.31 -6.76
C GLY A 496 -6.83 -8.80 -7.34
N GLN A 497 -5.74 -8.11 -7.00
CA GLN A 497 -4.40 -8.50 -7.45
C GLN A 497 -4.03 -9.87 -6.89
N TYR A 498 -4.15 -10.06 -5.57
CA TYR A 498 -3.93 -11.38 -4.95
C TYR A 498 -4.99 -12.40 -5.37
N GLU A 499 -6.26 -12.01 -5.46
CA GLU A 499 -7.34 -12.89 -5.93
C GLU A 499 -7.05 -13.53 -7.30
N SER A 500 -6.46 -12.78 -8.23
CA SER A 500 -6.07 -13.31 -9.56
C SER A 500 -5.01 -14.44 -9.51
N HIS A 501 -4.36 -14.65 -8.36
CA HIS A 501 -3.40 -15.73 -8.10
C HIS A 501 -4.04 -16.93 -7.38
N THR A 502 -5.36 -16.88 -7.10
CA THR A 502 -6.11 -17.99 -6.49
C THR A 502 -6.07 -19.22 -7.40
N ALA A 503 -6.34 -19.02 -8.69
CA ALA A 503 -6.23 -20.04 -9.71
C ALA A 503 -5.77 -19.46 -11.05
N PHE A 504 -4.80 -20.11 -11.69
CA PHE A 504 -4.31 -19.78 -13.04
C PHE A 504 -3.47 -20.95 -13.60
N THR A 505 -3.11 -20.89 -14.87
CA THR A 505 -2.22 -21.88 -15.50
C THR A 505 -1.07 -21.18 -16.21
N MET A 506 0.11 -21.80 -16.17
CA MET A 506 1.23 -21.50 -17.04
C MET A 506 1.42 -22.74 -17.92
N PRO A 507 0.84 -22.78 -19.14
CA PRO A 507 0.83 -23.97 -19.99
C PRO A 507 2.25 -24.48 -20.26
N GLY A 508 2.48 -25.78 -20.10
CA GLY A 508 3.82 -26.39 -20.20
C GLY A 508 4.73 -26.20 -18.97
N LEU A 509 4.23 -25.64 -17.85
CA LEU A 509 5.01 -25.42 -16.63
C LEU A 509 4.31 -25.89 -15.35
N CYS A 510 3.14 -25.32 -15.02
CA CYS A 510 2.30 -25.77 -13.90
C CYS A 510 0.88 -25.21 -13.98
N ARG A 511 -0.10 -25.94 -13.41
CA ARG A 511 -1.45 -25.43 -13.09
C ARG A 511 -1.48 -25.05 -11.62
N VAL A 512 -1.99 -23.87 -11.30
CA VAL A 512 -2.22 -23.41 -9.93
C VAL A 512 -3.72 -23.49 -9.68
N VAL A 513 -4.17 -24.54 -8.97
CA VAL A 513 -5.60 -24.72 -8.63
C VAL A 513 -5.97 -24.09 -7.29
N SER A 514 -4.99 -23.91 -6.41
CA SER A 514 -5.13 -23.17 -5.16
C SER A 514 -3.78 -22.50 -4.83
N GLY A 515 -3.57 -21.30 -5.35
CA GLY A 515 -2.32 -20.55 -5.19
C GLY A 515 -2.31 -19.65 -3.95
N ILE A 516 -3.42 -18.95 -3.71
CA ILE A 516 -3.65 -18.12 -2.51
C ILE A 516 -5.15 -18.05 -2.23
N ASN A 517 -5.56 -17.81 -0.99
CA ASN A 517 -6.96 -17.62 -0.64
C ASN A 517 -7.13 -16.28 0.09
N VAL A 518 -7.90 -15.37 -0.51
CA VAL A 518 -8.15 -14.01 0.02
C VAL A 518 -8.81 -13.98 1.40
N PHE A 519 -9.46 -15.07 1.81
CA PHE A 519 -10.05 -15.25 3.14
C PHE A 519 -9.07 -15.79 4.20
N GLU A 520 -7.83 -16.12 3.84
CA GLU A 520 -6.80 -16.48 4.84
C GLU A 520 -6.57 -15.30 5.79
N PRO A 521 -6.52 -15.54 7.11
CA PRO A 521 -6.38 -14.48 8.09
C PRO A 521 -4.95 -13.91 8.17
N LYS A 522 -4.11 -14.15 7.16
CA LYS A 522 -2.79 -13.52 6.98
C LYS A 522 -2.89 -12.14 6.32
N PHE A 523 -3.98 -11.85 5.60
CA PHE A 523 -4.17 -10.59 4.87
C PHE A 523 -4.58 -9.45 5.81
N ASN A 524 -3.87 -8.33 5.73
CA ASN A 524 -4.15 -7.14 6.52
C ASN A 524 -4.04 -5.86 5.68
N ILE A 525 -4.97 -4.92 5.89
CA ILE A 525 -4.93 -3.60 5.28
C ILE A 525 -4.29 -2.59 6.26
N ALA A 526 -3.09 -2.13 5.90
CA ALA A 526 -2.43 -1.01 6.53
C ALA A 526 -2.09 0.01 5.43
N ALA A 527 -3.03 0.91 5.16
CA ALA A 527 -2.83 1.98 4.21
C ALA A 527 -1.69 2.91 4.67
N PRO A 528 -0.76 3.31 3.77
CA PRO A 528 0.25 4.31 4.08
C PRO A 528 -0.37 5.71 4.23
N GLY A 529 0.42 6.65 4.75
CA GLY A 529 0.06 8.07 4.80
C GLY A 529 0.87 8.93 3.84
N ALA A 530 0.78 10.25 4.01
CA ALA A 530 1.72 11.19 3.44
C ALA A 530 2.67 11.74 4.54
N ASP A 531 3.84 12.23 4.15
CA ASP A 531 4.80 12.87 5.05
C ASP A 531 4.20 14.19 5.61
N GLN A 532 3.75 14.16 6.87
CA GLN A 532 3.10 15.31 7.52
C GLN A 532 4.05 16.48 7.81
N SER A 533 5.36 16.37 7.55
CA SER A 533 6.27 17.52 7.50
C SER A 533 6.15 18.30 6.19
N VAL A 534 5.73 17.64 5.10
CA VAL A 534 5.55 18.20 3.76
C VAL A 534 4.10 18.60 3.50
N TYR A 535 3.17 17.69 3.83
CA TYR A 535 1.73 17.82 3.56
C TYR A 535 0.97 17.98 4.89
N PHE A 536 0.53 19.20 5.16
CA PHE A 536 -0.15 19.58 6.39
C PHE A 536 -1.20 20.67 6.11
N PRO A 537 -2.19 20.88 7.00
CA PRO A 537 -3.29 21.80 6.78
C PRO A 537 -2.88 23.21 6.32
N TYR A 538 -3.54 23.74 5.29
CA TYR A 538 -3.33 25.10 4.78
C TYR A 538 -3.57 26.22 5.81
N THR A 539 -4.26 25.90 6.91
CA THR A 539 -4.58 26.74 8.07
C THR A 539 -3.40 26.95 9.02
N GLU A 540 -2.40 26.07 9.04
CA GLU A 540 -1.23 26.17 9.93
C GLU A 540 -0.23 27.22 9.39
N LYS A 541 -0.61 28.50 9.51
CA LYS A 541 0.10 29.62 8.86
C LYS A 541 1.58 29.74 9.26
N GLU A 542 1.93 29.39 10.49
CA GLU A 542 3.32 29.40 11.00
C GLU A 542 4.25 28.38 10.33
N ARG A 543 3.70 27.31 9.75
CA ARG A 543 4.47 26.25 9.08
C ARG A 543 4.58 26.41 7.57
N ARG A 544 3.85 27.37 6.97
CA ARG A 544 3.77 27.58 5.51
C ARG A 544 5.14 27.88 4.92
N PHE A 545 5.43 27.30 3.76
CA PHE A 545 6.70 27.50 3.07
C PHE A 545 6.65 28.76 2.20
N THR A 546 6.52 29.93 2.85
CA THR A 546 6.31 31.24 2.20
C THR A 546 7.42 31.64 1.23
N SER A 547 8.62 31.07 1.37
CA SER A 547 9.73 31.22 0.42
C SER A 547 9.39 30.72 -0.99
N PHE A 548 8.46 29.78 -1.14
CA PHE A 548 8.00 29.31 -2.46
C PHE A 548 6.88 30.16 -3.07
N HIS A 549 6.27 31.09 -2.32
CA HIS A 549 5.12 31.87 -2.81
C HIS A 549 5.41 32.65 -4.10
N PRO A 550 6.54 33.36 -4.28
CA PRO A 550 6.84 34.05 -5.54
C PRO A 550 6.95 33.08 -6.73
N ALA A 551 7.54 31.90 -6.53
CA ALA A 551 7.67 30.89 -7.56
C ALA A 551 6.31 30.25 -7.90
N ILE A 552 5.44 30.04 -6.92
CA ILE A 552 4.09 29.49 -7.11
C ILE A 552 3.17 30.53 -7.79
N GLU A 553 3.27 31.82 -7.44
CA GLU A 553 2.52 32.88 -8.11
C GLU A 553 2.90 33.01 -9.59
N GLU A 554 4.19 32.94 -9.90
CA GLU A 554 4.69 32.93 -11.29
C GLU A 554 4.17 31.67 -12.03
N LEU A 555 4.31 30.50 -11.41
CA LEU A 555 3.88 29.21 -11.95
C LEU A 555 2.37 29.16 -12.24
N LEU A 556 1.53 29.81 -11.42
CA LEU A 556 0.08 29.85 -11.61
C LEU A 556 -0.41 30.98 -12.53
N TYR A 557 0.21 32.16 -12.46
CA TYR A 557 -0.40 33.41 -12.95
C TYR A 557 0.44 34.24 -13.93
N ASN A 558 1.62 33.78 -14.38
CA ASN A 558 2.35 34.42 -15.48
C ASN A 558 1.56 34.26 -16.80
N LYS A 559 1.35 35.35 -17.54
CA LYS A 559 0.59 35.35 -18.81
C LYS A 559 1.38 34.85 -20.03
N LYS A 560 2.66 34.50 -19.89
CA LYS A 560 3.52 33.99 -20.98
C LYS A 560 3.69 32.48 -20.86
N ASP A 561 3.64 31.80 -22.00
CA ASP A 561 3.99 30.39 -22.12
C ASP A 561 5.53 30.22 -22.05
N ASN A 562 6.02 29.15 -21.42
CA ASN A 562 7.43 28.79 -21.32
C ASN A 562 7.62 27.26 -21.11
N ASP A 563 8.84 26.80 -20.83
CA ASP A 563 9.15 25.39 -20.58
C ASP A 563 8.59 24.81 -19.25
N GLU A 564 8.09 25.66 -18.33
CA GLU A 564 7.47 25.22 -17.06
C GLU A 564 5.93 25.24 -17.09
N HIS A 565 5.31 26.10 -17.91
CA HIS A 565 3.86 26.27 -17.98
C HIS A 565 3.34 26.84 -19.31
N ILE A 566 2.13 26.41 -19.72
CA ILE A 566 1.39 26.98 -20.85
C ILE A 566 -0.07 27.31 -20.49
N GLY A 567 -0.68 28.25 -21.22
CA GLY A 567 -1.98 28.82 -20.87
C GLY A 567 -1.86 29.85 -19.74
N TYR A 568 -2.96 30.50 -19.36
CA TYR A 568 -2.97 31.49 -18.28
C TYR A 568 -4.35 31.62 -17.66
N LEU A 569 -4.39 32.12 -16.42
CA LEU A 569 -5.62 32.41 -15.68
C LEU A 569 -5.87 33.91 -15.70
N GLU A 570 -6.97 34.34 -16.34
CA GLU A 570 -7.33 35.75 -16.46
C GLU A 570 -7.96 36.28 -15.16
N ASP A 571 -8.92 35.53 -14.60
CA ASP A 571 -9.53 35.86 -13.31
C ASP A 571 -8.82 35.13 -12.17
N ARG A 572 -7.91 35.84 -11.49
CA ARG A 572 -7.18 35.35 -10.31
C ARG A 572 -8.04 35.17 -9.05
N LYS A 573 -9.30 35.64 -9.03
CA LYS A 573 -10.20 35.52 -7.88
C LYS A 573 -11.05 34.26 -7.90
N LYS A 574 -11.14 33.57 -9.05
CA LYS A 574 -11.82 32.28 -9.14
C LYS A 574 -11.07 31.21 -8.34
N PRO A 575 -11.79 30.32 -7.62
CA PRO A 575 -11.19 29.11 -7.08
C PRO A 575 -10.56 28.27 -8.18
N ILE A 576 -9.55 27.48 -7.81
CA ILE A 576 -8.83 26.60 -8.73
C ILE A 576 -9.26 25.14 -8.51
N ILE A 577 -9.68 24.47 -9.59
CA ILE A 577 -9.62 23.01 -9.67
C ILE A 577 -8.17 22.64 -9.99
N PHE A 578 -7.59 21.79 -9.16
CA PHE A 578 -6.22 21.32 -9.30
C PHE A 578 -6.18 19.80 -9.54
N SER A 579 -5.33 19.37 -10.47
CA SER A 579 -4.97 17.96 -10.64
C SER A 579 -3.47 17.82 -10.86
N MET A 580 -2.87 16.78 -10.29
CA MET A 580 -1.44 16.48 -10.43
C MET A 580 -1.24 14.98 -10.59
N ALA A 581 -0.67 14.57 -11.72
CA ALA A 581 -0.40 13.18 -12.03
C ALA A 581 0.68 13.07 -13.13
N ARG A 582 1.04 11.83 -13.51
CA ARG A 582 1.68 11.59 -14.81
C ARG A 582 0.66 11.79 -15.92
N LEU A 583 1.12 12.11 -17.12
CA LEU A 583 0.28 12.20 -18.31
C LEU A 583 0.26 10.85 -19.04
N ASP A 584 -0.65 9.97 -18.62
CA ASP A 584 -0.91 8.66 -19.24
C ASP A 584 -2.42 8.42 -19.38
N THR A 585 -2.81 7.45 -20.22
CA THR A 585 -4.23 7.20 -20.58
C THR A 585 -5.06 6.87 -19.34
N VAL A 586 -4.47 6.13 -18.40
CA VAL A 586 -5.15 5.67 -17.17
C VAL A 586 -5.36 6.84 -16.20
N LYS A 587 -4.43 7.79 -16.10
CA LYS A 587 -4.58 9.01 -15.29
C LYS A 587 -5.59 10.01 -15.86
N ASN A 588 -5.92 9.96 -17.14
CA ASN A 588 -7.09 10.60 -17.73
C ASN A 588 -7.18 12.13 -17.48
N ILE A 589 -6.04 12.82 -17.44
CA ILE A 589 -5.97 14.28 -17.22
C ILE A 589 -6.55 15.03 -18.43
N THR A 590 -6.43 14.47 -19.64
CA THR A 590 -7.13 14.98 -20.83
C THR A 590 -8.65 14.85 -20.70
N GLY A 591 -9.16 13.74 -20.13
CA GLY A 591 -10.59 13.58 -19.84
C GLY A 591 -11.12 14.68 -18.92
N LEU A 592 -10.45 14.97 -17.80
CA LEU A 592 -10.81 16.11 -16.93
C LEU A 592 -10.84 17.45 -17.69
N THR A 593 -9.87 17.66 -18.58
CA THR A 593 -9.78 18.87 -19.40
C THR A 593 -10.95 18.98 -20.38
N GLU A 594 -11.36 17.87 -20.99
CA GLU A 594 -12.55 17.75 -21.85
C GLU A 594 -13.84 18.00 -21.06
N TRP A 595 -13.98 17.41 -19.86
CA TRP A 595 -15.16 17.59 -19.00
C TRP A 595 -15.32 19.06 -18.58
N TYR A 596 -14.20 19.72 -18.24
CA TYR A 596 -14.17 21.14 -17.94
C TYR A 596 -14.51 21.99 -19.17
N GLY A 597 -13.91 21.69 -20.32
CA GLY A 597 -14.14 22.41 -21.59
C GLY A 597 -15.61 22.42 -22.02
N LYS A 598 -16.27 21.25 -21.95
CA LYS A 598 -17.70 21.06 -22.25
C LYS A 598 -18.62 21.76 -21.24
N ASN A 599 -18.26 21.79 -19.95
CA ASN A 599 -19.15 22.31 -18.90
C ASN A 599 -19.01 23.83 -18.71
N LYS A 600 -19.72 24.62 -19.54
CA LYS A 600 -19.77 26.10 -19.45
C LYS A 600 -20.12 26.63 -18.06
N LYS A 601 -20.99 25.93 -17.32
CA LYS A 601 -21.37 26.27 -15.95
C LYS A 601 -20.16 26.13 -15.02
N LEU A 602 -19.44 25.01 -15.07
CA LEU A 602 -18.20 24.83 -14.30
C LEU A 602 -17.15 25.92 -14.61
N ARG A 603 -16.90 26.21 -15.90
CA ARG A 603 -15.97 27.27 -16.36
C ARG A 603 -16.30 28.67 -15.83
N SER A 604 -17.58 28.97 -15.63
CA SER A 604 -18.03 30.23 -15.04
C SER A 604 -17.67 30.37 -13.55
N LEU A 605 -17.53 29.24 -12.84
CA LEU A 605 -17.32 29.19 -11.39
C LEU A 605 -15.83 29.19 -11.02
N VAL A 606 -15.01 28.45 -11.75
CA VAL A 606 -13.63 28.10 -11.36
C VAL A 606 -12.65 28.05 -12.54
N ASN A 607 -11.36 28.19 -12.24
CA ASN A 607 -10.25 27.94 -13.15
C ASN A 607 -9.81 26.47 -13.09
N LEU A 608 -9.17 25.95 -14.15
CA LEU A 608 -8.55 24.62 -14.16
C LEU A 608 -7.02 24.73 -14.22
N VAL A 609 -6.32 24.05 -13.30
CA VAL A 609 -4.86 23.91 -13.26
C VAL A 609 -4.50 22.43 -13.26
N VAL A 610 -3.69 22.00 -14.22
CA VAL A 610 -3.20 20.61 -14.32
C VAL A 610 -1.66 20.58 -14.32
N VAL A 611 -1.08 19.70 -13.49
CA VAL A 611 0.35 19.40 -13.46
C VAL A 611 0.53 18.00 -14.02
N ALA A 612 1.02 17.88 -15.27
CA ALA A 612 1.16 16.57 -15.93
C ALA A 612 2.17 16.60 -17.10
N GLY A 613 3.13 15.68 -17.08
CA GLY A 613 4.01 15.39 -18.23
C GLY A 613 4.82 16.58 -18.79
N PHE A 614 5.13 16.50 -20.09
CA PHE A 614 5.78 17.55 -20.90
C PHE A 614 4.77 18.23 -21.84
N PHE A 615 5.09 19.43 -22.36
CA PHE A 615 4.24 20.11 -23.36
C PHE A 615 4.52 19.71 -24.81
N ASP A 616 5.73 19.24 -25.09
CA ASP A 616 6.19 18.90 -26.44
C ASP A 616 6.32 17.36 -26.56
N PRO A 617 5.61 16.71 -27.50
CA PRO A 617 5.76 15.29 -27.75
C PRO A 617 7.21 14.84 -28.01
N SER A 618 8.06 15.72 -28.56
CA SER A 618 9.46 15.40 -28.87
C SER A 618 10.33 15.16 -27.63
N LYS A 619 9.91 15.70 -26.47
CA LYS A 619 10.62 15.55 -25.19
C LYS A 619 10.30 14.22 -24.49
N SER A 620 9.20 13.56 -24.85
CA SER A 620 8.84 12.24 -24.32
C SER A 620 9.36 11.11 -25.21
N LYS A 621 9.58 9.95 -24.58
CA LYS A 621 9.84 8.66 -25.26
C LYS A 621 8.69 7.67 -25.06
N ASP A 622 7.69 8.05 -24.27
CA ASP A 622 6.53 7.22 -23.98
C ASP A 622 5.40 7.48 -25.00
N ARG A 623 4.78 6.40 -25.50
CA ARG A 623 3.79 6.50 -26.57
C ARG A 623 2.43 7.02 -26.08
N GLU A 624 2.05 6.71 -24.84
CA GLU A 624 0.81 7.21 -24.26
C GLU A 624 0.95 8.69 -23.93
N GLU A 625 2.06 9.10 -23.30
CA GLU A 625 2.34 10.51 -23.03
C GLU A 625 2.37 11.32 -24.33
N ILE A 626 3.04 10.85 -25.39
CA ILE A 626 3.02 11.50 -26.72
C ILE A 626 1.59 11.67 -27.28
N ALA A 627 0.70 10.70 -27.08
CA ALA A 627 -0.68 10.75 -27.56
C ALA A 627 -1.52 11.72 -26.71
N GLU A 628 -1.40 11.64 -25.39
CA GLU A 628 -2.11 12.48 -24.43
C GLU A 628 -1.65 13.95 -24.49
N ILE A 629 -0.38 14.23 -24.78
CA ILE A 629 0.12 15.60 -25.07
C ILE A 629 -0.60 16.18 -26.29
N LYS A 630 -0.67 15.43 -27.40
CA LYS A 630 -1.34 15.88 -28.63
C LYS A 630 -2.83 16.15 -28.36
N LYS A 631 -3.50 15.22 -27.68
CA LYS A 631 -4.90 15.36 -27.25
C LYS A 631 -5.11 16.56 -26.35
N MET A 632 -4.20 16.84 -25.41
CA MET A 632 -4.25 18.01 -24.53
C MET A 632 -4.23 19.32 -25.33
N HIS A 633 -3.33 19.46 -26.31
CA HIS A 633 -3.31 20.61 -27.21
C HIS A 633 -4.60 20.75 -28.02
N SER A 634 -5.09 19.66 -28.62
CA SER A 634 -6.37 19.67 -29.35
C SER A 634 -7.55 20.13 -28.48
N LEU A 635 -7.64 19.68 -27.22
CA LEU A 635 -8.69 20.09 -26.29
C LEU A 635 -8.58 21.57 -25.87
N ILE A 636 -7.36 22.10 -25.72
CA ILE A 636 -7.14 23.52 -25.39
C ILE A 636 -7.63 24.43 -26.52
N GLU A 637 -7.43 24.01 -27.77
CA GLU A 637 -7.89 24.71 -28.98
C GLU A 637 -9.40 24.54 -29.19
N GLU A 638 -9.91 23.30 -29.19
CA GLU A 638 -11.32 22.96 -29.42
C GLU A 638 -12.28 23.66 -28.44
N TYR A 639 -11.90 23.76 -27.16
CA TYR A 639 -12.73 24.36 -26.12
C TYR A 639 -12.35 25.81 -25.78
N GLU A 640 -11.43 26.44 -26.52
CA GLU A 640 -10.94 27.81 -26.29
C GLU A 640 -10.58 28.06 -24.80
N LEU A 641 -9.67 27.26 -24.26
CA LEU A 641 -9.41 27.23 -22.81
C LEU A 641 -8.51 28.35 -22.28
N LYS A 642 -7.90 29.16 -23.16
CA LYS A 642 -7.02 30.29 -22.76
C LYS A 642 -7.77 31.29 -21.86
N GLY A 643 -7.10 31.77 -20.82
CA GLY A 643 -7.69 32.64 -19.78
C GLY A 643 -8.43 31.91 -18.66
N GLN A 644 -8.68 30.61 -18.80
CA GLN A 644 -9.41 29.77 -17.81
C GLN A 644 -8.63 28.52 -17.39
N PHE A 645 -7.57 28.19 -18.12
CA PHE A 645 -6.79 26.96 -17.99
C PHE A 645 -5.29 27.24 -17.93
N ARG A 646 -4.60 26.44 -17.12
CA ARG A 646 -3.14 26.47 -16.95
C ARG A 646 -2.60 25.05 -16.88
N TRP A 647 -1.69 24.70 -17.77
CA TRP A 647 -0.99 23.42 -17.76
C TRP A 647 0.46 23.65 -17.34
N ILE A 648 0.91 22.90 -16.34
CA ILE A 648 2.22 22.99 -15.71
C ILE A 648 2.98 21.67 -15.94
N ALA A 649 4.28 21.76 -16.19
CA ALA A 649 5.14 20.61 -16.39
C ALA A 649 5.33 19.80 -15.10
N ALA A 650 5.67 18.51 -15.21
CA ALA A 650 5.86 17.62 -14.07
C ALA A 650 6.79 18.22 -12.98
N GLN A 651 6.33 18.21 -11.72
CA GLN A 651 7.01 18.86 -10.59
C GLN A 651 7.74 17.84 -9.69
N THR A 652 9.03 18.04 -9.45
CA THR A 652 9.89 17.11 -8.71
C THR A 652 10.17 17.48 -7.25
N ASP A 653 10.01 18.75 -6.86
CA ASP A 653 10.21 19.20 -5.47
C ASP A 653 8.94 18.99 -4.63
N ARG A 654 8.97 17.98 -3.76
CA ARG A 654 7.86 17.66 -2.85
C ARG A 654 7.48 18.80 -1.89
N TYR A 655 8.44 19.65 -1.46
CA TYR A 655 8.16 20.77 -0.56
C TYR A 655 7.41 21.88 -1.30
N ARG A 656 7.83 22.20 -2.54
CA ARG A 656 7.09 23.11 -3.43
C ARG A 656 5.69 22.56 -3.75
N ASN A 657 5.56 21.26 -4.00
CA ASN A 657 4.27 20.61 -4.25
C ASN A 657 3.32 20.67 -3.05
N GLY A 658 3.83 20.41 -1.84
CA GLY A 658 3.06 20.55 -0.60
C GLY A 658 2.55 21.98 -0.39
N GLU A 659 3.37 22.99 -0.68
CA GLU A 659 2.94 24.39 -0.60
C GLU A 659 1.96 24.76 -1.73
N LEU A 660 2.13 24.22 -2.94
CA LEU A 660 1.19 24.40 -4.04
C LEU A 660 -0.22 23.92 -3.66
N TYR A 661 -0.38 22.71 -3.12
CA TYR A 661 -1.68 22.21 -2.61
C TYR A 661 -2.31 23.19 -1.61
N ARG A 662 -1.52 23.76 -0.68
CA ARG A 662 -1.99 24.74 0.31
C ARG A 662 -2.36 26.10 -0.31
N CYS A 663 -1.63 26.55 -1.32
CA CYS A 663 -1.98 27.75 -2.10
C CYS A 663 -3.29 27.55 -2.89
N ILE A 664 -3.54 26.36 -3.46
CA ILE A 664 -4.84 26.04 -4.06
C ILE A 664 -5.96 26.07 -3.00
N ALA A 665 -5.72 25.54 -1.80
CA ALA A 665 -6.66 25.60 -0.70
C ALA A 665 -6.96 27.05 -0.23
N ASP A 666 -5.98 27.96 -0.25
CA ASP A 666 -6.21 29.39 0.00
C ASP A 666 -7.16 30.03 -1.04
N THR A 667 -7.19 29.56 -2.29
CA THR A 667 -8.18 30.00 -3.31
C THR A 667 -9.60 29.44 -3.08
N LYS A 668 -9.82 28.64 -2.03
CA LYS A 668 -11.01 27.80 -1.85
C LYS A 668 -11.28 26.85 -3.04
N GLY A 669 -10.19 26.36 -3.63
CA GLY A 669 -10.20 25.40 -4.73
C GLY A 669 -10.59 23.98 -4.34
N ALA A 670 -10.38 23.02 -5.24
CA ALA A 670 -10.57 21.59 -4.98
C ALA A 670 -9.54 20.74 -5.75
N PHE A 671 -9.22 19.55 -5.24
CA PHE A 671 -8.43 18.55 -5.98
C PHE A 671 -9.35 17.63 -6.77
N VAL A 672 -8.94 17.23 -7.98
CA VAL A 672 -9.66 16.25 -8.80
C VAL A 672 -8.70 15.17 -9.29
N GLN A 673 -8.99 13.90 -8.98
CA GLN A 673 -8.31 12.72 -9.53
C GLN A 673 -9.26 11.99 -10.51
N PRO A 674 -9.16 12.26 -11.83
CA PRO A 674 -10.09 11.77 -12.85
C PRO A 674 -9.74 10.37 -13.43
N ALA A 675 -8.75 9.68 -12.88
CA ALA A 675 -8.22 8.42 -13.42
C ALA A 675 -9.30 7.37 -13.73
N LEU A 676 -9.17 6.69 -14.87
CA LEU A 676 -10.02 5.55 -15.27
C LEU A 676 -9.92 4.40 -14.25
N TYR A 677 -8.78 4.28 -13.57
CA TYR A 677 -8.55 3.41 -12.43
C TYR A 677 -7.36 3.94 -11.63
N GLU A 678 -7.45 3.93 -10.30
CA GLU A 678 -6.35 4.32 -9.42
C GLU A 678 -6.13 3.24 -8.35
N ALA A 679 -4.94 2.66 -8.28
CA ALA A 679 -4.68 1.51 -7.41
C ALA A 679 -4.71 1.90 -5.91
N PHE A 680 -4.29 3.12 -5.58
CA PHE A 680 -4.35 3.69 -4.24
C PHE A 680 -4.70 5.18 -4.25
N GLY A 681 -3.84 6.00 -4.88
CA GLY A 681 -4.05 7.45 -4.99
C GLY A 681 -3.39 8.26 -3.88
N LEU A 682 -2.05 8.22 -3.79
CA LEU A 682 -1.30 9.06 -2.84
C LEU A 682 -1.66 10.55 -2.94
N THR A 683 -1.87 11.07 -4.15
CA THR A 683 -2.24 12.49 -4.38
C THR A 683 -3.59 12.87 -3.76
N VAL A 684 -4.52 11.92 -3.61
CA VAL A 684 -5.78 12.12 -2.85
C VAL A 684 -5.48 12.35 -1.37
N ILE A 685 -4.57 11.55 -0.80
CA ILE A 685 -4.13 11.68 0.61
C ILE A 685 -3.29 12.95 0.82
N GLU A 686 -2.44 13.34 -0.13
CA GLU A 686 -1.68 14.59 -0.09
C GLU A 686 -2.61 15.81 -0.09
N ALA A 687 -3.58 15.86 -1.01
CA ALA A 687 -4.58 16.92 -1.09
C ALA A 687 -5.42 17.02 0.19
N MET A 688 -5.94 15.88 0.68
CA MET A 688 -6.73 15.84 1.91
C MET A 688 -5.89 16.22 3.16
N ASN A 689 -4.62 15.82 3.27
CA ASN A 689 -3.70 16.29 4.32
C ASN A 689 -3.49 17.81 4.29
N CYS A 690 -3.54 18.43 3.11
CA CYS A 690 -3.43 19.89 2.98
C CYS A 690 -4.75 20.61 3.30
N GLY A 691 -5.85 19.90 3.55
CA GLY A 691 -7.19 20.46 3.75
C GLY A 691 -7.87 20.89 2.46
N LEU A 692 -7.49 20.31 1.31
CA LEU A 692 -8.11 20.60 0.02
C LEU A 692 -9.27 19.60 -0.24
N PRO A 693 -10.54 20.06 -0.36
CA PRO A 693 -11.66 19.21 -0.73
C PRO A 693 -11.37 18.45 -2.02
N THR A 694 -11.62 17.13 -2.01
CA THR A 694 -11.17 16.23 -3.09
C THR A 694 -12.32 15.50 -3.76
N PHE A 695 -12.29 15.47 -5.09
CA PHE A 695 -13.08 14.60 -5.95
C PHE A 695 -12.15 13.52 -6.50
N ALA A 696 -12.48 12.24 -6.37
CA ALA A 696 -11.65 11.17 -6.91
C ALA A 696 -12.48 10.06 -7.57
N THR A 697 -11.85 9.35 -8.50
CA THR A 697 -12.44 8.21 -9.19
C THR A 697 -13.05 7.18 -8.22
N ASN A 698 -14.24 6.67 -8.55
CA ASN A 698 -14.85 5.52 -7.88
C ASN A 698 -14.20 4.17 -8.26
N GLN A 699 -13.19 4.19 -9.15
CA GLN A 699 -12.50 3.00 -9.64
C GLN A 699 -11.17 2.76 -8.92
N GLY A 700 -11.21 1.88 -7.90
CA GLY A 700 -10.03 1.43 -7.15
C GLY A 700 -9.86 2.12 -5.80
N GLY A 701 -8.61 2.29 -5.35
CA GLY A 701 -8.26 2.71 -3.99
C GLY A 701 -8.91 4.01 -3.48
N PRO A 702 -9.11 5.07 -4.30
CA PRO A 702 -9.76 6.29 -3.82
C PRO A 702 -11.22 6.09 -3.38
N ALA A 703 -11.91 5.06 -3.86
CA ALA A 703 -13.25 4.68 -3.40
C ALA A 703 -13.26 4.15 -1.95
N GLU A 704 -12.13 3.66 -1.45
CA GLU A 704 -11.94 3.31 -0.04
C GLU A 704 -11.52 4.53 0.79
N ILE A 705 -10.72 5.44 0.21
CA ILE A 705 -10.21 6.63 0.90
C ILE A 705 -11.35 7.63 1.19
N ILE A 706 -12.16 7.93 0.18
CA ILE A 706 -13.23 8.93 0.26
C ILE A 706 -14.56 8.28 0.62
N VAL A 707 -15.18 8.74 1.72
CA VAL A 707 -16.60 8.54 1.98
C VAL A 707 -17.38 9.63 1.25
N ASP A 708 -18.12 9.25 0.21
CA ASP A 708 -18.81 10.19 -0.69
C ASP A 708 -19.78 11.12 0.06
N GLY A 709 -19.71 12.41 -0.26
CA GLY A 709 -20.51 13.47 0.38
C GLY A 709 -20.11 13.80 1.83
N VAL A 710 -19.21 13.03 2.46
CA VAL A 710 -18.80 13.20 3.85
C VAL A 710 -17.38 13.77 3.96
N SER A 711 -16.37 13.07 3.40
CA SER A 711 -14.95 13.46 3.49
C SER A 711 -14.35 13.89 2.16
N GLY A 712 -15.15 13.85 1.10
CA GLY A 712 -14.81 14.19 -0.28
C GLY A 712 -15.97 13.76 -1.19
N PHE A 713 -15.71 13.64 -2.48
CA PHE A 713 -16.70 13.15 -3.44
C PHE A 713 -16.12 12.06 -4.35
N GLN A 714 -16.93 11.05 -4.67
CA GLN A 714 -16.60 10.05 -5.67
C GLN A 714 -17.17 10.47 -7.03
N ILE A 715 -16.38 10.30 -8.09
CA ILE A 715 -16.76 10.59 -9.48
C ILE A 715 -16.55 9.35 -10.36
N ASP A 716 -17.47 9.11 -11.29
CA ASP A 716 -17.30 8.05 -12.29
C ASP A 716 -16.52 8.59 -13.49
N PRO A 717 -15.32 8.05 -13.81
CA PRO A 717 -14.51 8.54 -14.92
C PRO A 717 -15.09 8.19 -16.30
N SER A 718 -16.07 7.28 -16.37
CA SER A 718 -16.83 7.00 -17.60
C SER A 718 -17.94 8.01 -17.87
N ASN A 719 -18.38 8.77 -16.84
CA ASN A 719 -19.46 9.75 -16.93
C ASN A 719 -18.97 11.18 -16.60
N GLY A 720 -18.15 11.75 -17.49
CA GLY A 720 -17.62 13.10 -17.35
C GLY A 720 -18.67 14.22 -17.21
N LEU A 721 -19.89 14.00 -17.70
CA LEU A 721 -21.00 14.95 -17.54
C LEU A 721 -21.51 14.96 -16.09
N GLU A 722 -21.74 13.78 -15.49
CA GLU A 722 -22.08 13.69 -14.06
C GLU A 722 -20.93 14.23 -13.20
N ALA A 723 -19.69 13.82 -13.48
CA ALA A 723 -18.51 14.27 -12.73
C ALA A 723 -18.37 15.80 -12.73
N SER A 724 -18.41 16.45 -13.91
CA SER A 724 -18.31 17.91 -14.01
C SER A 724 -19.50 18.64 -13.37
N ASN A 725 -20.72 18.08 -13.46
CA ASN A 725 -21.90 18.64 -12.80
C ASN A 725 -21.83 18.50 -11.26
N LYS A 726 -21.31 17.39 -10.73
CA LYS A 726 -21.07 17.18 -9.29
C LYS A 726 -20.07 18.20 -8.74
N ILE A 727 -18.97 18.43 -9.47
CA ILE A 727 -17.98 19.46 -9.13
C ILE A 727 -18.60 20.87 -9.21
N ALA A 728 -19.38 21.17 -10.25
CA ALA A 728 -20.05 22.47 -10.38
C ALA A 728 -21.04 22.73 -9.24
N GLY A 729 -21.85 21.74 -8.86
CA GLY A 729 -22.81 21.83 -7.76
C GLY A 729 -22.16 22.08 -6.41
N PHE A 730 -20.97 21.51 -6.16
CA PHE A 730 -20.17 21.84 -4.96
C PHE A 730 -19.77 23.31 -4.94
N PHE A 731 -19.20 23.85 -6.03
CA PHE A 731 -18.79 25.26 -6.08
C PHE A 731 -19.97 26.24 -6.05
N GLU A 732 -21.13 25.89 -6.60
CA GLU A 732 -22.37 26.66 -6.39
C GLU A 732 -22.79 26.68 -4.93
N LYS A 733 -22.75 25.52 -4.26
CA LYS A 733 -23.08 25.42 -2.83
C LYS A 733 -22.07 26.16 -1.94
N CYS A 734 -20.80 26.22 -2.32
CA CYS A 734 -19.81 27.06 -1.64
C CYS A 734 -20.04 28.57 -1.84
N LYS A 735 -20.75 29.00 -2.90
CA LYS A 735 -21.18 30.40 -3.07
C LYS A 735 -22.39 30.75 -2.21
N THR A 736 -23.23 29.79 -1.82
CA THR A 736 -24.45 30.02 -1.01
C THR A 736 -24.28 29.69 0.47
N ASP A 737 -23.45 28.70 0.82
CA ASP A 737 -22.98 28.39 2.18
C ASP A 737 -21.45 28.53 2.21
N ALA A 738 -20.97 29.67 2.70
CA ALA A 738 -19.54 29.98 2.82
C ALA A 738 -18.78 28.99 3.71
N GLU A 739 -19.47 28.31 4.64
CA GLU A 739 -18.89 27.28 5.50
C GLU A 739 -18.89 25.89 4.85
N HIS A 740 -19.58 25.68 3.71
CA HIS A 740 -19.63 24.36 3.08
C HIS A 740 -18.25 23.84 2.69
N TRP A 741 -17.39 24.72 2.17
CA TRP A 741 -16.01 24.40 1.82
C TRP A 741 -15.20 24.00 3.07
N ASN A 742 -15.32 24.78 4.16
CA ASN A 742 -14.59 24.55 5.41
C ASN A 742 -15.03 23.22 6.07
N LYS A 743 -16.33 22.91 6.06
CA LYS A 743 -16.88 21.64 6.54
C LYS A 743 -16.27 20.45 5.78
N MET A 744 -16.22 20.52 4.44
CA MET A 744 -15.64 19.46 3.60
C MET A 744 -14.11 19.33 3.81
N SER A 745 -13.39 20.45 3.88
CA SER A 745 -11.95 20.49 4.23
C SER A 745 -11.67 19.80 5.57
N ASN A 746 -12.42 20.15 6.62
CA ASN A 746 -12.23 19.59 7.95
C ASN A 746 -12.59 18.10 8.02
N ALA A 747 -13.64 17.66 7.33
CA ALA A 747 -14.01 16.25 7.26
C ALA A 747 -12.99 15.40 6.47
N GLY A 748 -12.39 15.96 5.41
CA GLY A 748 -11.25 15.36 4.70
C GLY A 748 -10.03 15.20 5.61
N LEU A 749 -9.67 16.26 6.35
CA LEU A 749 -8.59 16.22 7.35
C LEU A 749 -8.83 15.19 8.45
N GLN A 750 -10.07 15.11 8.98
CA GLN A 750 -10.44 14.12 9.98
C GLN A 750 -10.27 12.68 9.43
N ARG A 751 -10.81 12.40 8.24
CA ARG A 751 -10.69 11.10 7.57
C ARG A 751 -9.24 10.64 7.41
N ILE A 752 -8.34 11.54 7.04
CA ILE A 752 -6.91 11.22 6.93
C ILE A 752 -6.30 10.94 8.31
N ASN A 753 -6.51 11.81 9.30
CA ASN A 753 -5.93 11.64 10.63
C ASN A 753 -6.41 10.37 11.35
N GLU A 754 -7.62 9.89 11.04
CA GLU A 754 -8.21 8.66 11.60
C GLU A 754 -7.78 7.37 10.86
N CYS A 755 -7.34 7.43 9.60
CA CYS A 755 -7.17 6.23 8.76
C CYS A 755 -5.85 6.15 7.96
N TYR A 756 -5.28 7.27 7.53
CA TYR A 756 -4.24 7.35 6.49
C TYR A 756 -3.01 8.14 6.96
N THR A 757 -2.43 7.75 8.09
CA THR A 757 -1.17 8.32 8.60
C THR A 757 -0.11 7.24 8.80
N TRP A 758 1.16 7.62 8.60
CA TRP A 758 2.30 6.73 8.86
C TRP A 758 2.38 6.26 10.32
N LYS A 759 1.85 7.04 11.28
CA LYS A 759 1.73 6.64 12.69
C LYS A 759 0.74 5.49 12.89
N ILE A 760 -0.43 5.54 12.23
CA ILE A 760 -1.41 4.43 12.25
C ILE A 760 -0.81 3.20 11.57
N TYR A 761 -0.13 3.40 10.43
CA TYR A 761 0.58 2.35 9.72
C TYR A 761 1.60 1.62 10.62
N ALA A 762 2.52 2.36 11.25
CA ALA A 762 3.56 1.79 12.11
C ALA A 762 2.95 1.02 13.30
N ASN A 763 1.92 1.58 13.92
CA ASN A 763 1.17 0.92 14.99
C ASN A 763 0.54 -0.41 14.54
N LYS A 764 -0.13 -0.40 13.38
CA LYS A 764 -0.74 -1.59 12.76
C LYS A 764 0.32 -2.67 12.47
N VAL A 765 1.42 -2.33 11.83
CA VAL A 765 2.47 -3.30 11.45
C VAL A 765 3.19 -3.89 12.66
N LEU A 766 3.49 -3.09 13.69
CA LEU A 766 4.11 -3.61 14.92
C LEU A 766 3.14 -4.51 15.71
N ASN A 767 1.84 -4.19 15.70
CA ASN A 767 0.81 -5.07 16.30
C ASN A 767 0.68 -6.38 15.53
N MET A 768 0.69 -6.34 14.18
CA MET A 768 0.75 -7.54 13.34
C MET A 768 1.96 -8.40 13.72
N ALA A 769 3.16 -7.81 13.74
CA ALA A 769 4.39 -8.54 14.04
C ALA A 769 4.33 -9.26 15.41
N SER A 770 3.82 -8.61 16.46
CA SER A 770 3.59 -9.25 17.77
C SER A 770 2.54 -10.37 17.71
N SER A 771 1.36 -10.11 17.14
CA SER A 771 0.26 -11.07 17.10
C SER A 771 0.59 -12.30 16.24
N TYR A 772 1.19 -12.12 15.05
CA TYR A 772 1.60 -13.24 14.20
C TYR A 772 2.80 -13.99 14.76
N ARG A 773 3.75 -13.32 15.47
CA ARG A 773 4.82 -14.00 16.21
C ARG A 773 4.24 -15.00 17.22
N PHE A 774 3.14 -14.66 17.90
CA PHE A 774 2.45 -15.61 18.78
C PHE A 774 1.65 -16.67 18.00
N TRP A 775 0.77 -16.25 17.08
CA TRP A 775 -0.09 -17.12 16.25
C TRP A 775 0.69 -18.28 15.62
N ARG A 776 1.88 -18.01 15.10
CA ARG A 776 2.79 -18.99 14.49
C ARG A 776 3.12 -20.19 15.39
N HIS A 777 3.11 -20.02 16.71
CA HIS A 777 3.36 -21.13 17.65
C HIS A 777 2.14 -22.04 17.83
N LEU A 778 0.92 -21.56 17.54
CA LEU A 778 -0.32 -22.33 17.67
C LEU A 778 -0.57 -23.30 16.51
N TYR A 779 0.12 -23.10 15.37
CA TYR A 779 -0.07 -23.84 14.10
C TYR A 779 1.22 -24.39 13.50
N LYS A 780 2.15 -24.79 14.38
CA LYS A 780 3.50 -25.22 14.01
C LYS A 780 3.51 -26.33 12.94
N ASP A 781 2.62 -27.31 13.06
CA ASP A 781 2.60 -28.49 12.17
C ASP A 781 2.13 -28.15 10.76
N GLN A 782 1.08 -27.32 10.65
CA GLN A 782 0.62 -26.79 9.36
C GLN A 782 1.69 -25.92 8.69
N LYS A 783 2.34 -25.04 9.47
CA LYS A 783 3.46 -24.23 8.95
C LYS A 783 4.61 -25.11 8.46
N LEU A 784 4.94 -26.20 9.18
CA LEU A 784 5.98 -27.14 8.76
C LEU A 784 5.61 -27.86 7.45
N ALA A 785 4.36 -28.31 7.30
CA ALA A 785 3.88 -28.92 6.06
C ALA A 785 3.99 -27.96 4.86
N LYS A 786 3.46 -26.73 5.00
CA LYS A 786 3.53 -25.68 3.98
C LYS A 786 4.98 -25.32 3.65
N GLN A 787 5.87 -25.25 4.65
CA GLN A 787 7.32 -25.04 4.45
C GLN A 787 8.00 -26.17 3.65
N ARG A 788 7.66 -27.45 3.88
CA ARG A 788 8.23 -28.56 3.09
C ARG A 788 7.78 -28.51 1.63
N TYR A 789 6.51 -28.22 1.40
CA TYR A 789 5.97 -28.05 0.05
C TYR A 789 6.65 -26.90 -0.70
N ILE A 790 6.83 -25.76 -0.03
CA ILE A 790 7.58 -24.60 -0.56
C ILE A 790 9.05 -24.94 -0.83
N GLN A 791 9.73 -25.65 0.08
CA GLN A 791 11.12 -26.07 -0.11
C GLN A 791 11.30 -26.96 -1.34
N MET A 792 10.37 -27.89 -1.56
CA MET A 792 10.34 -28.75 -2.76
C MET A 792 10.13 -27.90 -4.03
N PHE A 793 9.11 -27.04 -4.04
CA PHE A 793 8.77 -26.19 -5.18
C PHE A 793 9.90 -25.21 -5.55
N TYR A 794 10.52 -24.56 -4.55
CA TYR A 794 11.70 -23.72 -4.74
C TYR A 794 12.89 -24.50 -5.31
N SER A 795 13.17 -25.69 -4.76
CA SER A 795 14.36 -26.46 -5.11
C SER A 795 14.27 -27.13 -6.48
N LEU A 796 13.07 -27.58 -6.88
CA LEU A 796 12.86 -28.34 -8.11
C LEU A 796 12.30 -27.50 -9.26
N GLN A 797 11.49 -26.47 -8.98
CA GLN A 797 10.95 -25.59 -10.02
C GLN A 797 11.76 -24.30 -10.13
N PHE A 798 11.76 -23.46 -9.09
CA PHE A 798 12.32 -22.10 -9.17
C PHE A 798 13.81 -22.11 -9.54
N ARG A 799 14.63 -22.92 -8.86
CA ARG A 799 16.07 -23.06 -9.18
C ARG A 799 16.36 -23.57 -10.60
N ASN A 800 15.43 -24.27 -11.24
CA ASN A 800 15.60 -24.71 -12.63
C ASN A 800 15.19 -23.61 -13.62
N LEU A 801 14.10 -22.89 -13.36
CA LEU A 801 13.70 -21.71 -14.14
C LEU A 801 14.80 -20.63 -14.14
N VAL A 802 15.41 -20.39 -12.98
CA VAL A 802 16.48 -19.40 -12.81
C VAL A 802 17.69 -19.64 -13.73
N LYS A 803 17.99 -20.89 -14.10
CA LYS A 803 19.10 -21.23 -15.02
C LYS A 803 18.87 -20.73 -16.44
N ASN A 804 17.63 -20.45 -16.82
CA ASN A 804 17.26 -19.95 -18.14
C ASN A 804 17.36 -18.42 -18.25
N VAL A 805 17.52 -17.71 -17.12
CA VAL A 805 17.69 -16.25 -17.10
C VAL A 805 19.16 -15.90 -17.42
N PRO A 806 19.44 -15.15 -18.50
CA PRO A 806 20.82 -14.86 -18.90
C PRO A 806 21.59 -14.04 -17.84
N ILE A 807 22.78 -14.51 -17.48
CA ILE A 807 23.75 -13.73 -16.69
C ILE A 807 24.65 -12.96 -17.67
N PRO A 808 24.77 -11.63 -17.58
CA PRO A 808 25.67 -10.87 -18.43
C PRO A 808 27.13 -11.30 -18.24
N SER A 809 27.77 -11.74 -19.31
CA SER A 809 29.22 -11.87 -19.38
C SER A 809 29.84 -10.47 -19.42
N GLU A 810 30.63 -10.12 -18.40
CA GLU A 810 31.43 -8.89 -18.45
C GLU A 810 32.52 -9.05 -19.52
N GLU A 811 32.35 -8.42 -20.68
CA GLU A 811 33.52 -7.98 -21.45
C GLU A 811 34.18 -6.85 -20.66
N PRO A 812 35.49 -6.91 -20.38
CA PRO A 812 36.18 -5.84 -19.68
C PRO A 812 36.16 -4.59 -20.55
N GLN A 813 35.37 -3.59 -20.15
CA GLN A 813 35.39 -2.28 -20.78
C GLN A 813 36.82 -1.72 -20.70
N GLN A 814 37.51 -1.67 -21.84
CA GLN A 814 38.69 -0.83 -21.97
C GLN A 814 38.30 0.59 -21.54
N PRO A 815 39.16 1.30 -20.78
CA PRO A 815 38.87 2.67 -20.41
C PRO A 815 38.74 3.51 -21.68
N THR A 816 37.50 3.86 -22.04
CA THR A 816 37.23 4.73 -23.18
C THR A 816 37.89 6.07 -22.91
N ALA A 817 38.90 6.39 -23.72
CA ALA A 817 39.56 7.68 -23.64
C ALA A 817 38.52 8.78 -23.71
N ALA A 818 38.60 9.76 -22.80
CA ALA A 818 37.66 10.86 -22.75
C ALA A 818 37.57 11.53 -24.15
N PRO A 819 36.36 11.85 -24.64
CA PRO A 819 36.23 12.44 -25.96
C PRO A 819 37.02 13.76 -26.01
N LEU A 820 37.96 13.83 -26.96
CA LEU A 820 38.75 15.03 -27.23
C LEU A 820 37.80 16.20 -27.51
N ILE A 821 37.80 17.17 -26.60
CA ILE A 821 37.02 18.41 -26.73
C ILE A 821 37.55 19.16 -27.95
N THR A 822 36.80 19.15 -29.04
CA THR A 822 37.03 20.03 -30.17
C THR A 822 36.72 21.48 -29.75
N PRO A 823 37.61 22.46 -30.01
CA PRO A 823 37.34 23.84 -29.61
C PRO A 823 36.17 24.42 -30.42
N ALA A 824 35.20 25.01 -29.72
CA ALA A 824 34.09 25.71 -30.35
C ALA A 824 34.59 26.95 -31.15
N PRO A 825 33.93 27.30 -32.28
CA PRO A 825 34.36 28.42 -33.12
C PRO A 825 34.25 29.76 -32.39
N GLN A 826 35.29 30.59 -32.54
CA GLN A 826 35.42 31.87 -31.85
C GLN A 826 34.36 32.90 -32.30
N LYS A 827 33.61 33.47 -31.36
CA LYS A 827 32.84 34.70 -31.59
C LYS A 827 33.77 35.92 -31.55
N ALA A 828 33.50 36.89 -32.42
CA ALA A 828 34.34 38.07 -32.64
C ALA A 828 34.44 38.99 -31.40
N LYS A 829 35.60 39.64 -31.24
CA LYS A 829 35.88 40.63 -30.19
C LYS A 829 35.29 42.00 -30.51
N PRO A 830 34.73 42.74 -29.53
CA PRO A 830 34.66 44.20 -29.56
C PRO A 830 36.04 44.83 -29.35
N ALA A 831 36.21 46.08 -29.80
CA ALA A 831 37.50 46.77 -29.81
C ALA A 831 37.95 47.33 -28.44
N VAL A 832 39.25 47.60 -28.35
CA VAL A 832 39.98 48.05 -27.14
C VAL A 832 39.85 49.55 -26.92
N VAL A 833 39.72 49.98 -25.66
CA VAL A 833 40.12 51.32 -25.20
C VAL A 833 41.19 51.17 -24.12
N SER A 834 42.23 52.00 -24.19
CA SER A 834 43.48 51.87 -23.43
C SER A 834 43.68 53.01 -22.42
N LYS A 835 44.32 52.72 -21.26
CA LYS A 835 45.44 53.48 -20.65
C LYS A 835 45.87 52.89 -19.26
N PRO A 836 47.02 53.28 -18.66
CA PRO A 836 47.93 52.36 -17.94
C PRO A 836 48.25 52.83 -16.48
N PRO A 837 49.41 52.54 -15.84
CA PRO A 837 49.93 51.23 -15.38
C PRO A 837 50.40 51.19 -13.89
N MET A 838 50.81 50.00 -13.40
CA MET A 838 51.89 49.75 -12.40
C MET A 838 51.66 50.19 -10.91
N VAL A 839 51.91 49.43 -9.82
CA VAL A 839 53.19 48.89 -9.25
C VAL A 839 52.93 47.96 -8.00
N SER A 840 53.85 47.01 -7.73
CA SER A 840 54.22 46.29 -6.45
C SER A 840 53.27 45.35 -5.65
N LYS A 841 53.77 44.10 -5.46
CA LYS A 841 53.71 43.21 -4.26
C LYS A 841 54.94 43.47 -3.34
N PRO A 842 55.23 42.75 -2.21
CA PRO A 842 54.52 41.74 -1.38
C PRO A 842 54.36 42.29 0.09
N PRO A 843 54.46 41.58 1.27
CA PRO A 843 54.61 40.15 1.63
C PRO A 843 53.67 39.63 2.77
N GLU A 844 54.23 38.91 3.77
CA GLU A 844 53.61 37.98 4.74
C GLU A 844 53.36 38.56 6.15
N ALA A 845 52.46 37.94 6.96
CA ALA A 845 52.83 37.23 8.22
C ALA A 845 51.63 36.70 9.08
N ALA A 846 51.88 35.57 9.76
CA ALA A 846 51.36 35.09 11.07
C ALA A 846 49.87 34.72 11.33
N LYS A 847 49.69 33.58 12.03
CA LYS A 847 48.47 33.16 12.78
C LYS A 847 48.47 33.78 14.19
N PRO A 848 47.31 33.89 14.87
CA PRO A 848 47.11 33.17 16.16
C PRO A 848 45.63 32.69 16.37
N PRO A 849 45.13 32.34 17.59
CA PRO A 849 45.17 30.95 18.08
C PRO A 849 43.83 30.37 18.60
N THR A 850 43.85 29.10 19.01
CA THR A 850 42.74 28.34 19.62
C THR A 850 42.55 28.64 21.11
N ILE A 851 41.31 28.63 21.63
CA ILE A 851 41.00 28.67 23.07
C ILE A 851 39.84 27.68 23.40
N GLU A 852 39.98 26.94 24.51
CA GLU A 852 38.99 25.99 25.06
C GLU A 852 37.95 26.66 26.00
N PRO A 853 36.80 26.01 26.28
CA PRO A 853 35.70 26.63 27.02
C PRO A 853 35.90 26.62 28.54
N MET A 854 35.61 27.75 29.20
CA MET A 854 35.65 27.89 30.66
C MET A 854 34.25 28.00 31.28
N THR A 855 34.07 27.36 32.43
CA THR A 855 32.83 27.27 33.22
C THR A 855 32.60 28.48 34.12
N ILE A 856 31.35 28.95 34.26
CA ILE A 856 30.93 29.87 35.35
C ILE A 856 29.67 29.34 36.06
N LYS A 857 29.60 29.59 37.38
CA LYS A 857 28.69 28.99 38.35
C LYS A 857 27.38 29.78 38.58
N LYS A 858 26.44 29.12 39.27
CA LYS A 858 25.24 29.69 39.92
C LYS A 858 25.57 30.77 40.98
N GLY A 859 24.61 31.66 41.24
CA GLY A 859 24.50 32.47 42.47
C GLY A 859 23.17 33.24 42.53
N GLU A 860 22.49 33.19 43.69
CA GLU A 860 21.21 33.83 44.07
C GLU A 860 21.29 35.40 44.07
N ASP A 861 20.23 36.23 44.27
CA ASP A 861 19.01 36.06 45.08
C ASP A 861 17.85 37.06 44.71
N SER A 862 16.72 36.88 45.40
CA SER A 862 15.37 37.50 45.42
C SER A 862 15.24 39.05 45.48
N GLN A 863 14.12 39.69 45.05
CA GLN A 863 12.86 39.80 45.81
C GLN A 863 11.58 40.23 45.02
N ARG A 864 10.43 39.88 45.61
CA ARG A 864 9.01 39.93 45.17
C ARG A 864 8.38 41.32 44.89
N LYS A 865 7.31 41.32 44.06
CA LYS A 865 5.92 41.66 44.47
C LYS A 865 4.85 41.03 43.55
N GLN A 866 3.58 41.00 44.00
CA GLN A 866 2.49 40.09 43.57
C GLN A 866 1.35 40.75 42.75
N LEU A 867 0.35 39.92 42.41
CA LEU A 867 -1.03 40.14 41.89
C LEU A 867 -1.20 39.98 40.36
N ALA A 868 -2.22 39.30 39.83
CA ALA A 868 -3.37 38.60 40.44
C ALA A 868 -3.83 37.35 39.64
N THR A 869 -4.62 36.47 40.27
CA THR A 869 -5.29 35.30 39.65
C THR A 869 -6.72 35.61 39.22
N PRO A 870 -7.23 35.03 38.11
CA PRO A 870 -8.66 34.91 37.86
C PRO A 870 -9.19 33.56 38.35
N GLN A 871 -9.95 33.57 39.45
CA GLN A 871 -10.90 32.48 39.76
C GLN A 871 -12.22 32.75 39.04
N GLY A 872 -12.84 31.68 38.50
CA GLY A 872 -14.27 31.68 38.18
C GLY A 872 -14.60 31.27 36.75
N ASN A 873 -14.91 29.97 36.53
CA ASN A 873 -15.94 29.59 35.55
C ASN A 873 -16.58 28.20 35.76
N THR A 874 -16.56 27.65 36.98
CA THR A 874 -17.16 26.34 37.30
C THR A 874 -18.68 26.32 37.10
N ALA A 875 -19.39 27.44 37.29
CA ALA A 875 -20.83 27.53 37.10
C ALA A 875 -21.25 27.43 35.61
N PHE A 876 -20.52 28.08 34.71
CA PHE A 876 -20.84 28.07 33.27
C PHE A 876 -20.66 26.67 32.67
N THR A 877 -19.55 25.99 33.02
CA THR A 877 -19.29 24.62 32.56
C THR A 877 -20.35 23.62 33.05
N LEU A 878 -20.86 23.78 34.28
CA LEU A 878 -21.94 22.94 34.82
C LEU A 878 -23.28 23.19 34.09
N LEU A 879 -23.57 24.45 33.76
CA LEU A 879 -24.78 24.83 33.02
C LEU A 879 -24.78 24.24 31.60
N CYS A 880 -23.64 24.30 30.90
CA CYS A 880 -23.49 23.69 29.57
C CYS A 880 -23.68 22.16 29.60
N PHE A 881 -23.17 21.48 30.63
CA PHE A 881 -23.40 20.04 30.80
C PHE A 881 -24.88 19.71 31.02
N LEU A 882 -25.59 20.44 31.89
CA LEU A 882 -27.01 20.21 32.17
C LEU A 882 -27.90 20.43 30.93
N VAL A 883 -27.63 21.48 30.14
CA VAL A 883 -28.37 21.73 28.89
C VAL A 883 -28.08 20.63 27.85
N GLY A 884 -26.82 20.21 27.70
CA GLY A 884 -26.45 19.11 26.81
C GLY A 884 -27.14 17.78 27.17
N SER A 885 -27.21 17.47 28.48
CA SER A 885 -27.93 16.28 28.97
C SER A 885 -29.42 16.31 28.63
N PHE A 886 -30.08 17.47 28.76
CA PHE A 886 -31.50 17.62 28.42
C PHE A 886 -31.78 17.39 26.93
N PHE A 887 -30.92 17.87 26.04
CA PHE A 887 -31.07 17.62 24.59
C PHE A 887 -30.91 16.14 24.23
N ILE A 888 -29.98 15.42 24.87
CA ILE A 888 -29.79 13.97 24.65
C ILE A 888 -31.01 13.19 25.13
N ILE A 889 -31.53 13.51 26.34
CA ILE A 889 -32.73 12.85 26.88
C ILE A 889 -33.95 13.14 25.99
N TYR A 890 -34.16 14.39 25.56
CA TYR A 890 -35.24 14.76 24.65
C TYR A 890 -35.14 14.01 23.32
N TYR A 891 -33.94 13.87 22.73
CA TYR A 891 -33.73 13.14 21.49
C TYR A 891 -34.02 11.64 21.64
N VAL A 892 -33.62 11.02 22.76
CA VAL A 892 -33.91 9.60 23.03
C VAL A 892 -35.41 9.37 23.24
N VAL A 893 -36.09 10.20 24.04
CA VAL A 893 -37.54 10.09 24.29
C VAL A 893 -38.35 10.30 22.99
N ASN A 894 -38.01 11.30 22.18
CA ASN A 894 -38.68 11.59 20.91
C ASN A 894 -38.40 10.52 19.83
N LYS A 895 -37.33 9.73 19.97
CA LYS A 895 -37.05 8.56 19.12
C LYS A 895 -37.82 7.31 19.56
N LEU A 896 -38.10 7.16 20.87
CA LEU A 896 -38.93 6.07 21.40
C LEU A 896 -40.43 6.28 21.10
N TYR A 897 -40.93 7.51 21.17
CA TYR A 897 -42.34 7.85 20.89
C TYR A 897 -42.71 7.96 19.39
N LYS A 898 -41.78 7.65 18.47
CA LYS A 898 -42.04 7.59 17.02
C LYS A 898 -41.94 6.17 16.45
N SER A 899 -42.14 5.17 17.30
CA SER A 899 -42.13 3.75 16.95
C SER A 899 -43.34 3.01 17.55
N GLU A 900 -44.51 3.65 17.46
CA GLU A 900 -45.85 3.03 17.47
C GLU A 900 -46.59 3.49 16.21
#